data_AF-A0A9C8ZPB4-F1
#
_entry.id   AF-A0A9C8ZPB4-F1
#
_cell.length_a   1.000
_cell.length_b   1.000
_cell.length_c   1.000
_cell.angle_alpha   90.00
_cell.angle_beta   90.00
_cell.angle_gamma   90.00
#
_symmetry.space_group_name_H-M   'P 1'
#
loop_
_entity.id
_entity.type
_entity.pdbx_description
1 polymer ?
#
loop_
_entity_poly.entity_id
_entity_poly.type
_entity_poly.pdbx_seq_one_letter_code
_entity_poly.pdbx_strand_id
1 'polypeptide(L)'
;MSTPRITLDKTTPWIWPLERIEGWVGELARKPEEVAIGFCSLKRWLTEHVDDPEVRARSFPLTHRFLDEVEAWLTDGNPTEDDLRLLFGVLMTLIGEAGPYRYETKKDPSGELDRTIRNPMEAIRVRTVEVSKALFARPEFDLIRESINAEIVPLLDSAVETFGDEHDRFMPFRIIQIGKIAERLLDLADWLEVEKTGSGEEAQLIELLKGFYELKYPRFGTSGLRGRWNVDFTEIKARRTVQAICEYLSDTDIPDFVIPRAHPLTGKWIIVGYDGRRNSPQVARWIAEIALHNGFKVYMASRPTPTPVIAYFATEYIGKENIAGILNCTASHNPSDWQGIKFNPKEGYPAPTHLTNIIAERINEMQLLNVDVPGADIEEAEAEGHFKYYDPIVRYWHWIKDNGKDNRRITLDLDRIREYFGDKLVLIDEMHGAGRRYMQQVLGELGIRHKTLHAERDIDLGDLDYANPEMPYIQPLADAVREEGAALGLGMDTDADRFGVVDEGGHYFRPNQILAMLAQYLGYERKLEGRIVITQTGLPLIDRLAERFPGLEGYRPEGNVIPPYVDHRFYKRRTGRREDQQWKNVFVVPVGIKYIVEIPRMDNSYRLLDEEKLGEHWMDNLLLGGEESSGLTTRGHVPDKDGIWANLLIMDMIAYYGKPLREIWRDLVSLPEAWESFGGRVDVDASDRPKERLISYYLDLFKGVQPGEIKMGGYPVLYAGGTRYDLVEIFLGDEEGQMRNFLRIRASGTEPINRVYTETADPELWKELLEIVLAKLDEFTIEEIEEAYRIQRLADILAATRPGNWDTVLQAVKKKLAAEGWTSEALKETLKIKYGYVENRNRRVIEQWLALLA
;
A
#
# COMPACT_ATOMS: atom_id res chain seq x y z
N MET A 1 13.60 -24.75 -23.36
CA MET A 1 14.51 -23.91 -24.17
C MET A 1 14.32 -22.50 -23.65
N SER A 2 15.36 -21.81 -23.15
CA SER A 2 15.18 -20.45 -22.62
C SER A 2 14.50 -19.58 -23.68
N THR A 3 13.28 -19.12 -23.41
CA THR A 3 12.52 -18.24 -24.31
C THR A 3 13.45 -17.10 -24.73
N PRO A 4 13.73 -16.92 -26.04
CA PRO A 4 14.69 -15.93 -26.49
C PRO A 4 14.28 -14.57 -25.93
N ARG A 5 15.23 -13.85 -25.32
CA ARG A 5 14.95 -12.52 -24.78
C ARG A 5 14.47 -11.63 -25.92
N ILE A 6 13.29 -11.04 -25.76
CA ILE A 6 12.69 -10.16 -26.76
C ILE A 6 13.12 -8.73 -26.45
N THR A 7 13.62 -8.01 -27.46
CA THR A 7 13.73 -6.56 -27.39
C THR A 7 12.48 -5.97 -28.01
N LEU A 8 11.73 -5.15 -27.28
CA LEU A 8 10.60 -4.41 -27.84
C LEU A 8 11.14 -3.36 -28.82
N ASP A 9 11.09 -3.68 -30.12
CA ASP A 9 11.42 -2.72 -31.17
C ASP A 9 10.32 -1.64 -31.24
N LYS A 10 10.67 -0.40 -30.90
CA LYS A 10 9.75 0.75 -30.96
C LYS A 10 9.29 1.10 -32.39
N THR A 11 9.91 0.53 -33.42
CA THR A 11 9.62 0.83 -34.84
C THR A 11 8.69 -0.18 -35.51
N THR A 12 8.50 -1.36 -34.91
CA THR A 12 7.62 -2.41 -35.44
C THR A 12 6.45 -2.66 -34.48
N PRO A 13 5.18 -2.59 -34.94
CA PRO A 13 4.04 -2.94 -34.10
C PRO A 13 4.13 -4.41 -33.67
N TRP A 14 4.42 -4.67 -32.41
CA TRP A 14 4.49 -6.02 -31.85
C TRP A 14 3.11 -6.54 -31.44
N ILE A 15 2.14 -5.64 -31.23
CA ILE A 15 0.74 -5.99 -30.99
C ILE A 15 0.14 -6.52 -32.28
N TRP A 16 -0.27 -7.79 -32.26
CA TRP A 16 -0.88 -8.43 -33.42
C TRP A 16 -2.29 -7.93 -33.68
N PRO A 17 -2.68 -7.73 -34.94
CA PRO A 17 -4.08 -7.48 -35.28
C PRO A 17 -4.92 -8.73 -35.00
N LEU A 18 -6.21 -8.54 -34.72
CA LEU A 18 -7.13 -9.64 -34.36
C LEU A 18 -7.15 -10.77 -35.41
N GLU A 19 -7.02 -10.47 -36.70
CA GLU A 19 -6.99 -11.48 -37.77
C GLU A 19 -5.80 -12.44 -37.63
N ARG A 20 -4.63 -11.90 -37.22
CA ARG A 20 -3.43 -12.71 -36.98
C ARG A 20 -3.62 -13.58 -35.75
N ILE A 21 -4.20 -13.02 -34.68
CA ILE A 21 -4.48 -13.75 -33.44
C ILE A 21 -5.48 -14.88 -33.72
N GLU A 22 -6.54 -14.63 -34.49
CA GLU A 22 -7.54 -15.64 -34.88
C GLU A 22 -6.91 -16.84 -35.61
N GLY A 23 -5.98 -16.58 -36.54
CA GLY A 23 -5.23 -17.64 -37.23
C GLY A 23 -4.27 -18.38 -36.31
N TRP A 24 -3.59 -17.66 -35.41
CA TRP A 24 -2.62 -18.23 -34.47
C TRP A 24 -3.28 -19.13 -33.41
N VAL A 25 -4.44 -18.76 -32.86
CA VAL A 25 -5.11 -19.55 -31.81
C VAL A 25 -5.37 -20.99 -32.25
N GLY A 26 -5.73 -21.23 -33.52
CA GLY A 26 -5.93 -22.60 -34.04
C GLY A 26 -4.65 -23.41 -34.26
N GLU A 27 -3.46 -22.79 -34.09
CA GLU A 27 -2.15 -23.43 -34.20
C GLU A 27 -1.35 -23.33 -32.90
N LEU A 28 -1.97 -22.91 -31.79
CA LEU A 28 -1.31 -22.53 -30.54
C LEU A 28 -0.34 -23.59 -30.03
N ALA A 29 -0.78 -24.85 -29.91
CA ALA A 29 0.06 -25.95 -29.42
C ALA A 29 1.22 -26.32 -30.37
N ARG A 30 1.20 -25.84 -31.62
CA ARG A 30 2.27 -26.04 -32.61
C ARG A 30 3.28 -24.89 -32.64
N LYS A 31 2.95 -23.75 -32.01
CA LYS A 31 3.78 -22.53 -31.95
C LYS A 31 3.87 -22.02 -30.51
N PRO A 32 4.38 -22.83 -29.56
CA PRO A 32 4.51 -22.44 -28.16
C PRO A 32 5.35 -21.15 -27.96
N GLU A 33 6.34 -20.92 -28.82
CA GLU A 33 7.19 -19.73 -28.83
C GLU A 33 6.42 -18.42 -29.09
N GLU A 34 5.23 -18.52 -29.71
CA GLU A 34 4.37 -17.38 -30.03
C GLU A 34 3.33 -17.08 -28.92
N VAL A 35 3.21 -17.93 -27.90
CA VAL A 35 2.17 -17.81 -26.85
C VAL A 35 2.24 -16.48 -26.11
N ALA A 36 3.43 -16.05 -25.71
CA ALA A 36 3.58 -14.81 -24.95
C ALA A 36 3.11 -13.59 -25.76
N ILE A 37 3.55 -13.46 -27.02
CA ILE A 37 3.21 -12.33 -27.89
C ILE A 37 1.76 -12.38 -28.38
N GLY A 38 1.25 -13.55 -28.74
CA GLY A 38 -0.14 -13.75 -29.14
C GLY A 38 -1.11 -13.42 -27.99
N PHE A 39 -0.81 -13.93 -26.79
CA PHE A 39 -1.60 -13.64 -25.60
C PHE A 39 -1.53 -12.16 -25.20
N CYS A 40 -0.34 -11.56 -25.08
CA CYS A 40 -0.23 -10.16 -24.71
C CYS A 40 -0.98 -9.26 -25.70
N SER A 41 -0.93 -9.57 -27.00
CA SER A 41 -1.72 -8.87 -28.03
C SER A 41 -3.22 -9.03 -27.80
N LEU A 42 -3.71 -10.26 -27.59
CA LEU A 42 -5.12 -10.53 -27.30
C LEU A 42 -5.59 -9.78 -26.05
N LYS A 43 -4.78 -9.80 -24.99
CA LYS A 43 -5.05 -9.09 -23.73
C LYS A 43 -5.20 -7.58 -23.95
N ARG A 44 -4.36 -6.94 -24.78
CA ARG A 44 -4.52 -5.51 -25.12
C ARG A 44 -5.86 -5.22 -25.77
N TRP A 45 -6.30 -6.05 -26.73
CA TRP A 45 -7.63 -5.92 -27.34
C TRP A 45 -8.76 -6.13 -26.32
N LEU A 46 -8.56 -7.06 -25.38
CA LEU A 46 -9.52 -7.40 -24.34
C LEU A 46 -9.67 -6.31 -23.27
N THR A 47 -8.61 -5.59 -22.89
CA THR A 47 -8.64 -4.66 -21.74
C THR A 47 -8.61 -3.19 -22.14
N GLU A 48 -7.87 -2.83 -23.20
CA GLU A 48 -7.62 -1.43 -23.56
C GLU A 48 -8.59 -0.95 -24.65
N HIS A 49 -8.87 -1.80 -25.64
CA HIS A 49 -9.74 -1.49 -26.78
C HIS A 49 -11.17 -1.99 -26.64
N VAL A 50 -11.54 -2.50 -25.46
CA VAL A 50 -12.85 -3.07 -25.17
C VAL A 50 -13.98 -2.05 -25.28
N ASP A 51 -13.73 -0.75 -25.43
CA ASP A 51 -14.78 0.26 -25.69
C ASP A 51 -15.38 0.17 -27.10
N ASP A 52 -14.68 -0.47 -28.06
CA ASP A 52 -15.18 -0.69 -29.42
C ASP A 52 -16.09 -1.94 -29.50
N PRO A 53 -17.37 -1.81 -29.92
CA PRO A 53 -18.28 -2.94 -30.10
C PRO A 53 -17.77 -4.04 -31.05
N GLU A 54 -17.08 -3.69 -32.12
CA GLU A 54 -16.54 -4.64 -33.09
C GLU A 54 -15.38 -5.43 -32.49
N VAL A 55 -14.52 -4.75 -31.73
CA VAL A 55 -13.44 -5.40 -30.97
C VAL A 55 -14.03 -6.38 -29.97
N ARG A 56 -15.01 -5.97 -29.15
CA ARG A 56 -15.65 -6.86 -28.16
C ARG A 56 -16.30 -8.09 -28.79
N ALA A 57 -16.99 -7.91 -29.92
CA ALA A 57 -17.66 -9.01 -30.63
C ALA A 57 -16.69 -10.09 -31.12
N ARG A 58 -15.41 -9.75 -31.29
CA ARG A 58 -14.35 -10.66 -31.74
C ARG A 58 -13.46 -11.15 -30.59
N SER A 59 -13.03 -10.25 -29.70
CA SER A 59 -12.06 -10.56 -28.65
C SER A 59 -12.63 -11.49 -27.58
N PHE A 60 -13.91 -11.39 -27.21
CA PHE A 60 -14.49 -12.31 -26.22
C PHE A 60 -14.57 -13.75 -26.72
N PRO A 61 -15.17 -14.06 -27.90
CA PRO A 61 -15.18 -15.42 -28.41
C PRO A 61 -13.79 -15.96 -28.70
N LEU A 62 -12.87 -15.09 -29.16
CA LEU A 62 -11.48 -15.48 -29.41
C LEU A 62 -10.74 -15.86 -28.12
N THR A 63 -11.02 -15.17 -27.01
CA THR A 63 -10.45 -15.50 -25.70
C THR A 63 -10.98 -16.84 -25.19
N HIS A 64 -12.27 -17.13 -25.38
CA HIS A 64 -12.82 -18.46 -25.06
C HIS A 64 -12.15 -19.56 -25.89
N ARG A 65 -12.01 -19.36 -27.21
CA ARG A 65 -11.30 -20.32 -28.07
C ARG A 65 -9.85 -20.52 -27.64
N PHE A 66 -9.15 -19.44 -27.29
CA PHE A 66 -7.80 -19.51 -26.74
C PHE A 66 -7.75 -20.39 -25.48
N LEU A 67 -8.69 -20.20 -24.55
CA LEU A 67 -8.78 -21.01 -23.32
C LEU A 67 -9.08 -22.49 -23.63
N ASP A 68 -9.93 -22.78 -24.62
CA ASP A 68 -10.23 -24.16 -25.04
C ASP A 68 -9.01 -24.85 -25.66
N GLU A 69 -8.23 -24.14 -26.48
CA GLU A 69 -6.97 -24.66 -27.06
C GLU A 69 -5.89 -24.85 -25.99
N VAL A 70 -5.81 -23.95 -24.99
CA VAL A 70 -4.91 -24.11 -23.84
C VAL A 70 -5.32 -25.33 -23.01
N GLU A 71 -6.61 -25.51 -22.73
CA GLU A 71 -7.09 -26.70 -22.00
C GLU A 71 -6.77 -27.98 -22.77
N ALA A 72 -7.06 -28.04 -24.07
CA ALA A 72 -6.73 -29.20 -24.92
C ALA A 72 -5.23 -29.48 -24.93
N TRP A 73 -4.38 -28.44 -24.95
CA TRP A 73 -2.93 -28.61 -24.85
C TRP A 73 -2.51 -29.15 -23.48
N LEU A 74 -3.16 -28.71 -22.40
CA LEU A 74 -2.92 -29.19 -21.03
C LEU A 74 -3.46 -30.60 -20.79
N THR A 75 -4.51 -31.06 -21.47
CA THR A 75 -5.10 -32.39 -21.25
C THR A 75 -4.56 -33.45 -22.21
N ASP A 76 -4.48 -33.13 -23.50
CA ASP A 76 -4.17 -34.09 -24.57
C ASP A 76 -2.76 -33.90 -25.14
N GLY A 77 -2.14 -32.76 -24.85
CA GLY A 77 -0.79 -32.43 -25.31
C GLY A 77 0.31 -32.75 -24.30
N ASN A 78 1.54 -32.40 -24.68
CA ASN A 78 2.74 -32.60 -23.86
C ASN A 78 3.53 -31.28 -23.73
N PRO A 79 2.97 -30.26 -23.04
CA PRO A 79 3.67 -29.00 -22.78
C PRO A 79 4.98 -29.25 -22.02
N THR A 80 6.01 -28.49 -22.34
CA THR A 80 7.27 -28.49 -21.59
C THR A 80 7.11 -27.71 -20.28
N GLU A 81 8.09 -27.80 -19.37
CA GLU A 81 8.09 -26.99 -18.14
C GLU A 81 8.05 -25.49 -18.44
N ASP A 82 8.78 -25.02 -19.46
CA ASP A 82 8.76 -23.61 -19.88
C ASP A 82 7.37 -23.20 -20.37
N ASP A 83 6.66 -24.10 -21.07
CA ASP A 83 5.28 -23.88 -21.50
C ASP A 83 4.33 -23.78 -20.30
N LEU A 84 4.45 -24.70 -19.33
CA LEU A 84 3.64 -24.70 -18.11
C LEU A 84 3.85 -23.39 -17.32
N ARG A 85 5.10 -22.90 -17.21
CA ARG A 85 5.43 -21.62 -16.56
C ARG A 85 4.71 -20.47 -17.25
N LEU A 86 4.85 -20.37 -18.57
CA LEU A 86 4.20 -19.32 -19.34
C LEU A 86 2.67 -19.40 -19.23
N LEU A 87 2.09 -20.59 -19.38
CA LEU A 87 0.64 -20.80 -19.25
C LEU A 87 0.12 -20.44 -17.86
N PHE A 88 0.85 -20.75 -16.78
CA PHE A 88 0.52 -20.27 -15.44
C PHE A 88 0.44 -18.74 -15.40
N GLY A 89 1.47 -18.04 -15.89
CA GLY A 89 1.50 -16.58 -15.92
C GLY A 89 0.35 -15.97 -16.74
N VAL A 90 0.04 -16.58 -17.89
CA VAL A 90 -1.07 -16.18 -18.76
C VAL A 90 -2.43 -16.35 -18.06
N LEU A 91 -2.68 -17.51 -17.47
CA LEU A 91 -3.93 -17.81 -16.78
C LEU A 91 -4.12 -16.91 -15.56
N MET A 92 -3.08 -16.70 -14.75
CA MET A 92 -3.12 -15.78 -13.61
C MET A 92 -3.40 -14.34 -14.07
N THR A 93 -2.81 -13.91 -15.18
CA THR A 93 -3.06 -12.58 -15.77
C THR A 93 -4.52 -12.42 -16.18
N LEU A 94 -5.11 -13.42 -16.85
CA LEU A 94 -6.53 -13.38 -17.24
C LEU A 94 -7.47 -13.35 -16.03
N ILE A 95 -7.21 -14.15 -14.98
CA ILE A 95 -8.01 -14.12 -13.73
C ILE A 95 -7.96 -12.72 -13.11
N GLY A 96 -6.79 -12.10 -13.07
CA GLY A 96 -6.58 -10.76 -12.51
C GLY A 96 -7.26 -9.66 -13.32
N GLU A 97 -6.94 -9.58 -14.61
CA GLU A 97 -7.19 -8.40 -15.46
C GLU A 97 -8.49 -8.46 -16.28
N ALA A 98 -9.06 -9.64 -16.54
CA ALA A 98 -10.36 -9.71 -17.22
C ALA A 98 -11.41 -9.03 -16.32
N GLY A 99 -12.01 -7.95 -16.81
CA GLY A 99 -12.77 -6.99 -16.01
C GLY A 99 -11.89 -5.87 -15.42
N PRO A 100 -11.39 -4.95 -16.27
CA PRO A 100 -10.53 -3.86 -15.80
C PRO A 100 -11.21 -2.99 -14.73
N TYR A 101 -10.44 -2.57 -13.73
CA TYR A 101 -10.92 -1.74 -12.61
C TYR A 101 -11.74 -0.52 -13.06
N ARG A 102 -11.36 0.13 -14.17
CA ARG A 102 -12.07 1.30 -14.74
C ARG A 102 -13.52 1.04 -15.12
N TYR A 103 -13.91 -0.22 -15.37
CA TYR A 103 -15.29 -0.58 -15.63
C TYR A 103 -15.97 -1.10 -14.39
N GLU A 104 -15.30 -1.90 -13.57
CA GLU A 104 -15.92 -2.47 -12.38
C GLU A 104 -16.37 -1.40 -11.38
N THR A 105 -15.68 -0.26 -11.33
CA THR A 105 -16.01 0.86 -10.44
C THR A 105 -17.15 1.76 -10.96
N LYS A 106 -17.49 1.72 -12.25
CA LYS A 106 -18.50 2.62 -12.85
C LYS A 106 -19.92 2.31 -12.33
N LYS A 107 -20.74 3.34 -12.17
CA LYS A 107 -22.19 3.14 -11.98
C LYS A 107 -22.82 2.72 -13.31
N ASP A 108 -23.76 1.79 -13.27
CA ASP A 108 -24.43 1.25 -14.47
C ASP A 108 -25.95 1.17 -14.27
N PRO A 109 -26.66 2.31 -14.24
CA PRO A 109 -28.10 2.32 -14.01
C PRO A 109 -28.91 1.67 -15.16
N SER A 110 -28.36 1.61 -16.38
CA SER A 110 -29.02 0.97 -17.54
C SER A 110 -28.79 -0.54 -17.62
N GLY A 111 -27.83 -1.08 -16.85
CA GLY A 111 -27.38 -2.47 -16.97
C GLY A 111 -26.70 -2.76 -18.31
N GLU A 112 -26.29 -1.74 -19.06
CA GLU A 112 -25.65 -1.92 -20.37
C GLU A 112 -24.20 -2.36 -20.20
N LEU A 113 -23.48 -1.76 -19.25
CA LEU A 113 -22.08 -2.10 -18.99
C LEU A 113 -21.97 -3.53 -18.43
N ASP A 114 -22.90 -3.93 -17.56
CA ASP A 114 -23.01 -5.30 -17.05
C ASP A 114 -23.24 -6.29 -18.19
N ARG A 115 -24.22 -6.03 -19.07
CA ARG A 115 -24.53 -6.94 -20.20
C ARG A 115 -23.43 -7.01 -21.27
N THR A 116 -22.79 -5.90 -21.58
CA THR A 116 -21.89 -5.80 -22.76
C THR A 116 -20.42 -5.98 -22.42
N ILE A 117 -20.01 -5.78 -21.17
CA ILE A 117 -18.59 -5.86 -20.75
C ILE A 117 -18.42 -6.70 -19.50
N ARG A 118 -19.09 -6.40 -18.38
CA ARG A 118 -18.75 -7.06 -17.10
C ARG A 118 -19.10 -8.54 -17.08
N ASN A 119 -20.30 -8.92 -17.51
CA ASN A 119 -20.74 -10.32 -17.50
C ASN A 119 -19.94 -11.18 -18.50
N PRO A 120 -19.66 -10.72 -19.75
CA PRO A 120 -18.74 -11.45 -20.63
C PRO A 120 -17.34 -11.63 -20.05
N MET A 121 -16.78 -10.60 -19.41
CA MET A 121 -15.47 -10.70 -18.73
C MET A 121 -15.51 -11.67 -17.55
N GLU A 122 -16.61 -11.69 -16.80
CA GLU A 122 -16.83 -12.66 -15.74
C GLU A 122 -16.86 -14.09 -16.26
N ALA A 123 -17.54 -14.34 -17.38
CA ALA A 123 -17.55 -15.65 -18.03
C ALA A 123 -16.14 -16.08 -18.47
N ILE A 124 -15.33 -15.15 -19.00
CA ILE A 124 -13.91 -15.41 -19.31
C ILE A 124 -13.14 -15.78 -18.04
N ARG A 125 -13.33 -15.05 -16.93
CA ARG A 125 -12.66 -15.37 -15.65
C ARG A 125 -13.05 -16.74 -15.12
N VAL A 126 -14.34 -17.08 -15.10
CA VAL A 126 -14.85 -18.39 -14.65
C VAL A 126 -14.22 -19.50 -15.48
N ARG A 127 -14.23 -19.36 -16.82
CA ARG A 127 -13.58 -20.32 -17.71
C ARG A 127 -12.06 -20.41 -17.45
N THR A 128 -11.39 -19.28 -17.22
CA THR A 128 -9.95 -19.27 -16.92
C THR A 128 -9.63 -20.01 -15.63
N VAL A 129 -10.49 -19.91 -14.60
CA VAL A 129 -10.36 -20.69 -13.35
C VAL A 129 -10.48 -22.19 -13.62
N GLU A 130 -11.44 -22.62 -14.45
CA GLU A 130 -11.58 -24.03 -14.85
C GLU A 130 -10.32 -24.55 -15.56
N VAL A 131 -9.80 -23.79 -16.54
CA VAL A 131 -8.56 -24.16 -17.25
C VAL A 131 -7.35 -24.16 -16.32
N SER A 132 -7.31 -23.26 -15.34
CA SER A 132 -6.26 -23.27 -14.31
C SER A 132 -6.32 -24.52 -13.43
N LYS A 133 -7.53 -25.03 -13.13
CA LYS A 133 -7.67 -26.32 -12.44
C LYS A 133 -7.17 -27.48 -13.31
N ALA A 134 -7.37 -27.43 -14.63
CA ALA A 134 -6.82 -28.42 -15.56
C ALA A 134 -5.28 -28.38 -15.60
N LEU A 135 -4.66 -27.19 -15.58
CA LEU A 135 -3.20 -27.04 -15.42
C LEU A 135 -2.72 -27.78 -14.17
N PHE A 136 -3.33 -27.48 -13.02
CA PHE A 136 -2.90 -28.10 -11.78
C PHE A 136 -3.24 -29.58 -11.74
N ALA A 137 -4.28 -30.07 -12.42
CA ALA A 137 -4.66 -31.48 -12.49
C ALA A 137 -3.63 -32.38 -13.22
N ARG A 138 -2.61 -31.81 -13.84
CA ARG A 138 -1.60 -32.58 -14.57
C ARG A 138 -0.68 -33.42 -13.67
N PRO A 139 -0.05 -34.49 -14.20
CA PRO A 139 0.79 -35.40 -13.43
C PRO A 139 2.01 -34.76 -12.76
N GLU A 140 2.54 -33.66 -13.32
CA GLU A 140 3.68 -32.93 -12.73
C GLU A 140 3.40 -32.48 -11.28
N PHE A 141 2.13 -32.32 -10.91
CA PHE A 141 1.70 -31.89 -9.57
C PHE A 141 1.27 -33.04 -8.65
N ASP A 142 1.41 -34.30 -9.06
CA ASP A 142 0.89 -35.44 -8.29
C ASP A 142 1.53 -35.55 -6.89
N LEU A 143 2.82 -35.20 -6.76
CA LEU A 143 3.52 -35.15 -5.47
C LEU A 143 2.90 -34.16 -4.47
N ILE A 144 2.24 -33.11 -4.96
CA ILE A 144 1.63 -32.05 -4.13
C ILE A 144 0.11 -31.94 -4.35
N ARG A 145 -0.52 -32.96 -4.93
CA ARG A 145 -1.95 -32.98 -5.31
C ARG A 145 -2.87 -32.57 -4.16
N GLU A 146 -2.63 -33.12 -2.98
CA GLU A 146 -3.40 -32.81 -1.78
C GLU A 146 -3.25 -31.32 -1.40
N SER A 147 -2.03 -30.80 -1.44
CA SER A 147 -1.73 -29.39 -1.18
C SER A 147 -2.37 -28.45 -2.20
N ILE A 148 -2.37 -28.81 -3.49
CA ILE A 148 -3.08 -28.06 -4.54
C ILE A 148 -4.57 -27.96 -4.21
N ASN A 149 -5.20 -29.09 -3.86
CA ASN A 149 -6.63 -29.13 -3.57
C ASN A 149 -6.99 -28.35 -2.29
N ALA A 150 -6.12 -28.38 -1.29
CA ALA A 150 -6.35 -27.72 -0.01
C ALA A 150 -6.00 -26.22 -0.02
N GLU A 151 -5.00 -25.79 -0.80
CA GLU A 151 -4.45 -24.43 -0.72
C GLU A 151 -4.62 -23.60 -2.00
N ILE A 152 -4.58 -24.21 -3.19
CA ILE A 152 -4.59 -23.48 -4.47
C ILE A 152 -5.99 -23.40 -5.07
N VAL A 153 -6.72 -24.53 -5.11
CA VAL A 153 -8.10 -24.58 -5.63
C VAL A 153 -9.03 -23.60 -4.92
N PRO A 154 -9.01 -23.45 -3.57
CA PRO A 154 -9.85 -22.48 -2.89
C PRO A 154 -9.52 -21.03 -3.26
N LEU A 155 -8.24 -20.71 -3.50
CA LEU A 155 -7.83 -19.38 -3.95
C LEU A 155 -8.34 -19.10 -5.38
N LEU A 156 -8.26 -20.08 -6.27
CA LEU A 156 -8.82 -19.98 -7.62
C LEU A 156 -10.33 -19.76 -7.58
N ASP A 157 -11.06 -20.53 -6.78
CA ASP A 157 -12.51 -20.41 -6.63
C ASP A 157 -12.91 -19.05 -6.03
N SER A 158 -12.15 -18.58 -5.03
CA SER A 158 -12.39 -17.27 -4.42
C SER A 158 -12.30 -16.11 -5.41
N ALA A 159 -11.54 -16.25 -6.51
CA ALA A 159 -11.40 -15.20 -7.52
C ALA A 159 -12.68 -14.97 -8.34
N VAL A 160 -13.61 -15.93 -8.35
CA VAL A 160 -14.86 -15.90 -9.15
C VAL A 160 -16.14 -16.13 -8.33
N GLU A 161 -16.01 -16.45 -7.05
CA GLU A 161 -17.14 -16.69 -6.15
C GLU A 161 -18.05 -15.46 -5.96
N THR A 162 -19.37 -15.68 -6.02
CA THR A 162 -20.41 -14.67 -5.71
C THR A 162 -21.11 -14.99 -4.39
N PHE A 163 -21.41 -13.97 -3.57
CA PHE A 163 -22.14 -14.16 -2.30
C PHE A 163 -23.61 -13.76 -2.43
N GLY A 164 -24.45 -14.71 -2.80
CA GLY A 164 -25.82 -14.40 -3.19
C GLY A 164 -25.80 -13.49 -4.42
N ASP A 165 -26.48 -12.35 -4.35
CA ASP A 165 -26.53 -11.36 -5.43
C ASP A 165 -25.38 -10.33 -5.38
N GLU A 166 -24.42 -10.48 -4.47
CA GLU A 166 -23.31 -9.54 -4.27
C GLU A 166 -22.06 -9.96 -5.03
N HIS A 167 -21.74 -9.21 -6.10
CA HIS A 167 -20.47 -9.31 -6.80
C HIS A 167 -19.43 -8.47 -6.07
N ASP A 168 -18.57 -9.10 -5.26
CA ASP A 168 -17.55 -8.44 -4.42
C ASP A 168 -16.10 -8.75 -4.86
N ARG A 169 -15.93 -9.45 -5.99
CA ARG A 169 -14.64 -9.95 -6.50
C ARG A 169 -14.04 -9.02 -7.53
N PHE A 170 -13.58 -7.84 -7.14
CA PHE A 170 -13.05 -6.85 -8.10
C PHE A 170 -11.57 -7.06 -8.43
N MET A 171 -11.09 -6.40 -9.48
CA MET A 171 -9.73 -6.54 -9.98
C MET A 171 -8.66 -6.47 -8.88
N PRO A 172 -8.63 -5.47 -7.97
CA PRO A 172 -7.62 -5.44 -6.90
C PRO A 172 -7.64 -6.68 -6.01
N PHE A 173 -8.82 -7.20 -5.68
CA PHE A 173 -8.96 -8.44 -4.91
C PHE A 173 -8.40 -9.63 -5.70
N ARG A 174 -8.75 -9.76 -6.98
CA ARG A 174 -8.27 -10.88 -7.83
C ARG A 174 -6.75 -10.84 -8.03
N ILE A 175 -6.16 -9.65 -8.21
CA ILE A 175 -4.70 -9.47 -8.26
C ILE A 175 -4.03 -9.91 -6.94
N ILE A 176 -4.70 -9.68 -5.80
CA ILE A 176 -4.22 -10.21 -4.51
C ILE A 176 -4.25 -11.73 -4.50
N GLN A 177 -5.37 -12.36 -4.91
CA GLN A 177 -5.53 -13.81 -4.89
C GLN A 177 -4.55 -14.55 -5.80
N ILE A 178 -4.33 -14.09 -7.05
CA ILE A 178 -3.34 -14.72 -7.94
C ILE A 178 -1.91 -14.58 -7.40
N GLY A 179 -1.62 -13.47 -6.69
CA GLY A 179 -0.34 -13.31 -6.00
C GLY A 179 -0.17 -14.32 -4.86
N LYS A 180 -1.24 -14.57 -4.09
CA LYS A 180 -1.26 -15.59 -3.02
C LYS A 180 -1.08 -17.00 -3.57
N ILE A 181 -1.64 -17.31 -4.74
CA ILE A 181 -1.41 -18.60 -5.42
C ILE A 181 0.09 -18.80 -5.68
N ALA A 182 0.75 -17.80 -6.27
CA ALA A 182 2.20 -17.87 -6.51
C ALA A 182 2.99 -18.01 -5.19
N GLU A 183 2.64 -17.26 -4.15
CA GLU A 183 3.27 -17.35 -2.82
C GLU A 183 3.10 -18.74 -2.19
N ARG A 184 1.92 -19.36 -2.27
CA ARG A 184 1.68 -20.72 -1.76
C ARG A 184 2.45 -21.77 -2.53
N LEU A 185 2.59 -21.63 -3.85
CA LEU A 185 3.39 -22.53 -4.67
C LEU A 185 4.88 -22.41 -4.33
N LEU A 186 5.37 -21.21 -4.02
CA LEU A 186 6.73 -21.00 -3.53
C LEU A 186 6.93 -21.64 -2.13
N ASP A 187 6.00 -21.42 -1.18
CA ASP A 187 6.04 -22.06 0.13
C ASP A 187 6.12 -23.60 -0.01
N LEU A 188 5.37 -24.20 -0.94
CA LEU A 188 5.42 -25.63 -1.22
C LEU A 188 6.78 -26.07 -1.79
N ALA A 189 7.37 -25.28 -2.69
CA ALA A 189 8.70 -25.55 -3.24
C ALA A 189 9.77 -25.55 -2.14
N ASP A 190 9.70 -24.57 -1.22
CA ASP A 190 10.62 -24.47 -0.09
C ASP A 190 10.48 -25.67 0.87
N TRP A 191 9.25 -26.13 1.12
CA TRP A 191 9.01 -27.33 1.92
C TRP A 191 9.62 -28.60 1.29
N LEU A 192 9.40 -28.82 -0.01
CA LEU A 192 10.00 -29.94 -0.74
C LEU A 192 11.54 -29.89 -0.67
N GLU A 193 12.13 -28.71 -0.87
CA GLU A 193 13.58 -28.53 -0.84
C GLU A 193 14.20 -28.89 0.53
N VAL A 194 13.52 -28.55 1.63
CA VAL A 194 14.01 -28.88 2.98
C VAL A 194 13.88 -30.37 3.30
N GLU A 195 12.81 -31.01 2.83
CA GLU A 195 12.53 -32.43 3.11
C GLU A 195 13.54 -33.37 2.42
N LYS A 196 14.34 -32.86 1.46
CA LYS A 196 15.47 -33.57 0.80
C LYS A 196 15.09 -34.99 0.37
N THR A 197 13.88 -35.20 -0.13
CA THR A 197 13.35 -36.55 -0.38
C THR A 197 13.95 -37.23 -1.62
N GLY A 198 14.52 -36.47 -2.56
CA GLY A 198 15.48 -36.95 -3.56
C GLY A 198 14.88 -37.43 -4.89
N SER A 199 15.73 -37.37 -5.92
CA SER A 199 15.55 -37.76 -7.35
C SER A 199 14.86 -36.76 -8.28
N GLY A 200 15.04 -36.96 -9.60
CA GLY A 200 14.91 -35.92 -10.63
C GLY A 200 13.53 -35.28 -10.78
N GLU A 201 12.43 -36.03 -10.58
CA GLU A 201 11.06 -35.51 -10.72
C GLU A 201 10.72 -34.44 -9.66
N GLU A 202 11.20 -34.63 -8.43
CA GLU A 202 11.00 -33.65 -7.35
C GLU A 202 11.78 -32.36 -7.61
N ALA A 203 13.03 -32.48 -8.07
CA ALA A 203 13.84 -31.32 -8.43
C ALA A 203 13.20 -30.51 -9.58
N GLN A 204 12.64 -31.20 -10.58
CA GLN A 204 11.89 -30.58 -11.67
C GLN A 204 10.65 -29.85 -11.16
N LEU A 205 9.89 -30.45 -10.24
CA LEU A 205 8.73 -29.80 -9.63
C LEU A 205 9.15 -28.55 -8.82
N ILE A 206 10.21 -28.62 -8.02
CA ILE A 206 10.73 -27.45 -7.28
C ILE A 206 11.10 -26.31 -8.23
N GLU A 207 11.83 -26.61 -9.31
CA GLU A 207 12.18 -25.61 -10.33
C GLU A 207 10.95 -25.05 -11.04
N LEU A 208 9.96 -25.88 -11.35
CA LEU A 208 8.68 -25.46 -11.94
C LEU A 208 7.92 -24.49 -11.03
N LEU A 209 7.77 -24.81 -9.75
CA LEU A 209 7.06 -23.98 -8.76
C LEU A 209 7.78 -22.65 -8.51
N LYS A 210 9.12 -22.67 -8.42
CA LYS A 210 9.92 -21.43 -8.33
C LYS A 210 9.78 -20.59 -9.60
N GLY A 211 9.74 -21.23 -10.77
CA GLY A 211 9.48 -20.57 -12.06
C GLY A 211 8.10 -19.90 -12.14
N PHE A 212 7.06 -20.46 -11.53
CA PHE A 212 5.76 -19.79 -11.41
C PHE A 212 5.85 -18.48 -10.63
N TYR A 213 6.65 -18.45 -9.57
CA TYR A 213 6.84 -17.27 -8.75
C TYR A 213 7.61 -16.15 -9.48
N GLU A 214 8.51 -16.49 -10.41
CA GLU A 214 9.17 -15.49 -11.26
C GLU A 214 8.16 -14.70 -12.12
N LEU A 215 7.07 -15.35 -12.53
CA LEU A 215 5.95 -14.78 -13.27
C LEU A 215 4.81 -14.27 -12.37
N LYS A 216 5.03 -14.19 -11.05
CA LYS A 216 4.08 -13.56 -10.12
C LYS A 216 3.75 -12.15 -10.61
N TYR A 217 2.45 -11.87 -10.64
CA TYR A 217 1.94 -10.57 -11.09
C TYR A 217 2.56 -9.43 -10.25
N PRO A 218 3.19 -8.43 -10.89
CA PRO A 218 3.83 -7.33 -10.19
C PRO A 218 2.80 -6.43 -9.52
N ARG A 219 2.95 -6.17 -8.23
CA ARG A 219 2.12 -5.19 -7.53
C ARG A 219 2.79 -3.82 -7.58
N PHE A 220 2.32 -2.97 -8.48
CA PHE A 220 2.68 -1.55 -8.52
C PHE A 220 1.55 -0.72 -7.91
N GLY A 221 1.69 -0.38 -6.63
CA GLY A 221 0.68 0.37 -5.89
C GLY A 221 0.95 1.87 -5.85
N THR A 222 0.22 2.57 -4.97
CA THR A 222 0.41 4.02 -4.70
C THR A 222 1.79 4.35 -4.15
N SER A 223 2.46 3.35 -3.56
CA SER A 223 3.81 3.45 -3.04
C SER A 223 4.84 2.75 -3.94
N GLY A 224 4.47 2.47 -5.19
CA GLY A 224 5.33 1.82 -6.18
C GLY A 224 5.38 0.30 -6.11
N LEU A 225 6.42 -0.28 -6.73
CA LEU A 225 6.80 -1.69 -6.58
C LEU A 225 7.53 -1.87 -5.25
N ARG A 226 7.18 -2.91 -4.48
CA ARG A 226 7.91 -3.32 -3.27
C ARG A 226 8.06 -4.83 -3.22
N GLY A 227 9.16 -5.30 -2.66
CA GLY A 227 9.39 -6.72 -2.46
C GLY A 227 10.65 -7.03 -1.67
N ARG A 228 10.74 -8.25 -1.15
CA ARG A 228 11.96 -8.79 -0.54
C ARG A 228 13.05 -8.95 -1.60
N TRP A 229 14.25 -8.51 -1.29
CA TRP A 229 15.39 -8.57 -2.20
C TRP A 229 15.69 -10.01 -2.63
N ASN A 230 15.95 -10.24 -3.92
CA ASN A 230 16.18 -11.55 -4.53
C ASN A 230 15.00 -12.55 -4.44
N VAL A 231 13.83 -12.12 -3.94
CA VAL A 231 12.60 -12.93 -3.91
C VAL A 231 11.56 -12.25 -4.79
N ASP A 232 10.90 -11.21 -4.27
CA ASP A 232 9.94 -10.41 -5.02
C ASP A 232 10.61 -9.28 -5.82
N PHE A 233 11.73 -8.76 -5.31
CA PHE A 233 12.46 -7.65 -5.90
C PHE A 233 13.80 -8.11 -6.48
N THR A 234 13.86 -8.24 -7.81
CA THR A 234 15.05 -8.64 -8.57
C THR A 234 15.48 -7.53 -9.52
N GLU A 235 16.72 -7.58 -9.99
CA GLU A 235 17.22 -6.63 -11.01
C GLU A 235 16.32 -6.62 -12.26
N ILE A 236 15.90 -7.79 -12.74
CA ILE A 236 15.04 -7.93 -13.91
C ILE A 236 13.71 -7.20 -13.69
N LYS A 237 13.05 -7.43 -12.55
CA LYS A 237 11.77 -6.77 -12.21
C LYS A 237 11.96 -5.26 -12.02
N ALA A 238 13.05 -4.84 -11.38
CA ALA A 238 13.39 -3.43 -11.20
C ALA A 238 13.58 -2.72 -12.55
N ARG A 239 14.38 -3.29 -13.46
CA ARG A 239 14.62 -2.72 -14.80
C ARG A 239 13.33 -2.65 -15.64
N ARG A 240 12.52 -3.70 -15.64
CA ARG A 240 11.20 -3.71 -16.31
C ARG A 240 10.25 -2.67 -15.70
N THR A 241 10.32 -2.43 -14.40
CA THR A 241 9.56 -1.35 -13.74
C THR A 241 9.95 0.02 -14.25
N VAL A 242 11.26 0.30 -14.36
CA VAL A 242 11.73 1.58 -14.89
C VAL A 242 11.40 1.72 -16.37
N GLN A 243 11.51 0.65 -17.14
CA GLN A 243 11.11 0.64 -18.55
C GLN A 243 9.63 0.99 -18.73
N ALA A 244 8.73 0.37 -17.96
CA ALA A 244 7.29 0.66 -18.00
C ALA A 244 6.99 2.13 -17.66
N ILE A 245 7.71 2.68 -16.67
CA ILE A 245 7.60 4.10 -16.30
C ILE A 245 8.12 4.99 -17.45
N CYS A 246 9.24 4.65 -18.07
CA CYS A 246 9.79 5.39 -19.20
C CYS A 246 8.86 5.38 -20.42
N GLU A 247 8.21 4.25 -20.71
CA GLU A 247 7.20 4.13 -21.79
C GLU A 247 6.00 5.05 -21.53
N TYR A 248 5.51 5.11 -20.29
CA TYR A 248 4.50 6.08 -19.90
C TYR A 248 4.96 7.53 -20.09
N LEU A 249 6.16 7.87 -19.61
CA LEU A 249 6.72 9.22 -19.71
C LEU A 249 7.04 9.65 -21.15
N SER A 250 7.30 8.70 -22.04
CA SER A 250 7.46 8.93 -23.47
C SER A 250 6.14 8.91 -24.25
N ASP A 251 5.00 8.73 -23.58
CA ASP A 251 3.66 8.56 -24.17
C ASP A 251 3.64 7.47 -25.27
N THR A 252 4.37 6.39 -25.02
CA THR A 252 4.48 5.24 -25.93
C THR A 252 3.44 4.20 -25.56
N ASP A 253 2.50 3.92 -26.49
CA ASP A 253 1.51 2.84 -26.33
C ASP A 253 0.65 2.98 -25.05
N ILE A 254 0.27 4.22 -24.72
CA ILE A 254 -0.57 4.56 -23.58
C ILE A 254 -2.04 4.73 -24.04
N PRO A 255 -3.01 4.05 -23.41
CA PRO A 255 -4.43 4.20 -23.74
C PRO A 255 -5.04 5.56 -23.37
N ASP A 256 -6.08 6.00 -24.10
CA ASP A 256 -6.73 7.32 -23.92
C ASP A 256 -7.36 7.53 -22.54
N PHE A 257 -7.72 6.46 -21.84
CA PHE A 257 -8.35 6.55 -20.54
C PHE A 257 -7.36 6.80 -19.37
N VAL A 258 -6.05 6.84 -19.64
CA VAL A 258 -5.02 7.08 -18.61
C VAL A 258 -4.82 8.59 -18.42
N ILE A 259 -5.17 9.11 -17.24
CA ILE A 259 -5.20 10.57 -16.97
C ILE A 259 -4.44 10.94 -15.68
N PRO A 260 -3.40 11.78 -15.69
CA PRO A 260 -3.00 12.60 -16.82
C PRO A 260 -2.26 11.77 -17.88
N ARG A 261 -2.44 12.18 -19.14
CA ARG A 261 -1.52 11.85 -20.22
C ARG A 261 -0.19 12.50 -19.89
N ALA A 262 0.91 11.77 -19.99
CA ALA A 262 2.23 12.37 -19.77
C ALA A 262 2.52 13.45 -20.82
N HIS A 263 2.07 13.20 -22.07
CA HIS A 263 2.65 13.74 -23.30
C HIS A 263 4.15 13.38 -23.42
N PRO A 264 4.78 13.41 -24.60
CA PRO A 264 6.19 13.04 -24.71
C PRO A 264 7.10 13.97 -23.89
N LEU A 265 7.68 13.45 -22.79
CA LEU A 265 8.59 14.18 -21.89
C LEU A 265 10.07 13.81 -22.10
N THR A 266 10.40 13.07 -23.16
CA THR A 266 11.78 12.70 -23.50
C THR A 266 12.68 13.95 -23.57
N GLY A 267 13.91 13.85 -23.07
CA GLY A 267 14.86 14.96 -22.94
C GLY A 267 14.69 15.83 -21.68
N LYS A 268 13.59 15.67 -20.92
CA LYS A 268 13.42 16.26 -19.59
C LYS A 268 14.17 15.48 -18.51
N TRP A 269 14.25 16.05 -17.32
CA TRP A 269 14.95 15.44 -16.17
C TRP A 269 14.06 14.44 -15.43
N ILE A 270 14.57 13.24 -15.18
CA ILE A 270 14.07 12.34 -14.14
C ILE A 270 14.88 12.60 -12.87
N ILE A 271 14.17 12.85 -11.77
CA ILE A 271 14.78 13.06 -10.46
C ILE A 271 14.79 11.74 -9.71
N VAL A 272 15.97 11.24 -9.38
CA VAL A 272 16.19 9.97 -8.68
C VAL A 272 16.66 10.24 -7.27
N GLY A 273 15.97 9.68 -6.29
CA GLY A 273 16.39 9.65 -4.89
C GLY A 273 16.39 8.24 -4.32
N TYR A 274 16.91 8.09 -3.11
CA TYR A 274 16.97 6.82 -2.42
C TYR A 274 17.08 6.99 -0.90
N ASP A 275 16.68 5.97 -0.16
CA ASP A 275 16.76 5.89 1.31
C ASP A 275 18.05 5.20 1.81
N GLY A 276 18.16 5.01 3.14
CA GLY A 276 19.37 4.48 3.78
C GLY A 276 19.67 2.99 3.56
N ARG A 277 18.77 2.23 2.93
CA ARG A 277 18.86 0.75 2.87
C ARG A 277 20.08 0.25 2.10
N ARG A 278 20.38 -1.03 2.27
CA ARG A 278 21.54 -1.72 1.68
C ARG A 278 21.62 -1.53 0.17
N ASN A 279 20.53 -1.80 -0.54
CA ASN A 279 20.53 -1.89 -2.01
C ASN A 279 20.00 -0.65 -2.72
N SER A 280 19.52 0.38 -2.01
CA SER A 280 18.90 1.55 -2.66
C SER A 280 19.83 2.33 -3.60
N PRO A 281 21.14 2.50 -3.32
CA PRO A 281 22.07 3.09 -4.29
C PRO A 281 22.21 2.26 -5.59
N GLN A 282 22.18 0.93 -5.50
CA GLN A 282 22.24 0.05 -6.67
C GLN A 282 20.97 0.17 -7.51
N VAL A 283 19.80 0.22 -6.87
CA VAL A 283 18.53 0.43 -7.58
C VAL A 283 18.50 1.82 -8.24
N ALA A 284 18.98 2.86 -7.56
CA ALA A 284 19.09 4.20 -8.15
C ALA A 284 19.97 4.22 -9.40
N ARG A 285 21.07 3.43 -9.40
CA ARG A 285 21.92 3.25 -10.58
C ARG A 285 21.15 2.58 -11.73
N TRP A 286 20.44 1.48 -11.47
CA TRP A 286 19.61 0.84 -12.50
C TRP A 286 18.57 1.78 -13.07
N ILE A 287 17.91 2.59 -12.23
CA ILE A 287 16.95 3.61 -12.69
C ILE A 287 17.64 4.60 -13.65
N ALA A 288 18.82 5.11 -13.27
CA ALA A 288 19.56 6.03 -14.11
C ALA A 288 19.94 5.43 -15.47
N GLU A 289 20.48 4.21 -15.48
CA GLU A 289 20.86 3.48 -16.70
C GLU A 289 19.69 3.36 -17.68
N ILE A 290 18.50 2.93 -17.20
CA ILE A 290 17.33 2.73 -18.05
C ILE A 290 16.69 4.05 -18.49
N ALA A 291 16.63 5.05 -17.59
CA ALA A 291 16.12 6.39 -17.90
C ALA A 291 16.96 7.07 -18.99
N LEU A 292 18.28 7.04 -18.86
CA LEU A 292 19.22 7.57 -19.86
C LEU A 292 19.07 6.84 -21.20
N HIS A 293 18.97 5.51 -21.18
CA HIS A 293 18.75 4.71 -22.40
C HIS A 293 17.47 5.10 -23.15
N ASN A 294 16.42 5.47 -22.42
CA ASN A 294 15.15 5.91 -23.01
C ASN A 294 15.14 7.41 -23.40
N GLY A 295 16.29 8.09 -23.35
CA GLY A 295 16.44 9.48 -23.82
C GLY A 295 16.05 10.55 -22.80
N PHE A 296 15.93 10.20 -21.52
CA PHE A 296 15.76 11.17 -20.43
C PHE A 296 17.12 11.64 -19.90
N LYS A 297 17.13 12.77 -19.20
CA LYS A 297 18.26 13.20 -18.38
C LYS A 297 18.03 12.81 -16.94
N VAL A 298 19.08 12.68 -16.12
CA VAL A 298 18.95 12.19 -14.75
C VAL A 298 19.67 13.08 -13.75
N TYR A 299 18.93 13.51 -12.72
CA TYR A 299 19.52 13.99 -11.47
C TYR A 299 19.44 12.88 -10.44
N MET A 300 20.56 12.45 -9.86
CA MET A 300 20.59 11.42 -8.81
C MET A 300 21.08 11.99 -7.48
N ALA A 301 20.43 11.63 -6.37
CA ALA A 301 20.86 12.08 -5.06
C ALA A 301 22.29 11.60 -4.74
N SER A 302 23.13 12.45 -4.17
CA SER A 302 24.49 12.09 -3.77
C SER A 302 24.55 11.37 -2.41
N ARG A 303 23.43 11.33 -1.69
CA ARG A 303 23.26 10.67 -0.39
C ARG A 303 21.81 10.24 -0.19
N PRO A 304 21.51 9.40 0.82
CA PRO A 304 20.14 9.15 1.24
C PRO A 304 19.40 10.48 1.50
N THR A 305 18.27 10.66 0.83
CA THR A 305 17.52 11.92 0.79
C THR A 305 16.03 11.64 1.07
N PRO A 306 15.37 12.39 1.98
CA PRO A 306 13.96 12.20 2.30
C PRO A 306 13.04 12.30 1.09
N THR A 307 11.97 11.49 1.07
CA THR A 307 10.88 11.57 0.07
C THR A 307 10.39 13.01 -0.17
N PRO A 308 10.00 13.79 0.87
CA PRO A 308 9.54 15.17 0.65
C PRO A 308 10.60 16.10 0.08
N VAL A 309 11.88 15.86 0.39
CA VAL A 309 12.99 16.72 -0.05
C VAL A 309 13.33 16.45 -1.53
N ILE A 310 13.16 15.20 -1.98
CA ILE A 310 13.22 14.85 -3.40
C ILE A 310 12.07 15.53 -4.16
N ALA A 311 10.85 15.48 -3.61
CA ALA A 311 9.68 16.15 -4.19
C ALA A 311 9.91 17.66 -4.32
N TYR A 312 10.38 18.31 -3.25
CA TYR A 312 10.76 19.73 -3.26
C TYR A 312 11.80 20.03 -4.34
N PHE A 313 12.89 19.27 -4.39
CA PHE A 313 13.97 19.53 -5.35
C PHE A 313 13.45 19.44 -6.78
N ALA A 314 12.57 18.47 -7.05
CA ALA A 314 11.96 18.28 -8.35
C ALA A 314 10.98 19.40 -8.72
N THR A 315 9.97 19.66 -7.89
CA THR A 315 8.84 20.54 -8.26
C THR A 315 9.16 22.02 -8.09
N GLU A 316 9.94 22.38 -7.07
CA GLU A 316 10.16 23.79 -6.68
C GLU A 316 11.52 24.32 -7.15
N TYR A 317 12.57 23.51 -7.10
CA TYR A 317 13.92 23.96 -7.47
C TYR A 317 14.22 23.80 -8.96
N ILE A 318 13.91 22.63 -9.54
CA ILE A 318 14.07 22.39 -10.98
C ILE A 318 12.86 22.92 -11.77
N GLY A 319 11.66 22.84 -11.20
CA GLY A 319 10.40 23.24 -11.83
C GLY A 319 9.71 22.09 -12.55
N LYS A 320 8.41 21.90 -12.27
CA LYS A 320 7.58 20.80 -12.84
C LYS A 320 7.58 20.75 -14.38
N GLU A 321 7.82 21.87 -15.03
CA GLU A 321 7.92 22.00 -16.49
C GLU A 321 9.24 21.46 -17.07
N ASN A 322 10.26 21.26 -16.25
CA ASN A 322 11.59 20.80 -16.65
C ASN A 322 11.86 19.32 -16.34
N ILE A 323 10.97 18.68 -15.58
CA ILE A 323 11.09 17.27 -15.19
C ILE A 323 10.08 16.38 -15.92
N ALA A 324 10.42 15.12 -16.10
CA ALA A 324 9.51 14.08 -16.56
C ALA A 324 8.77 13.43 -15.37
N GLY A 325 9.48 13.21 -14.26
CA GLY A 325 8.92 12.61 -13.07
C GLY A 325 9.98 12.34 -12.01
N ILE A 326 9.55 11.74 -10.90
CA ILE A 326 10.37 11.46 -9.73
C ILE A 326 10.33 9.97 -9.44
N LEU A 327 11.51 9.37 -9.26
CA LEU A 327 11.68 7.99 -8.87
C LEU A 327 12.43 7.92 -7.54
N ASN A 328 11.83 7.29 -6.53
CA ASN A 328 12.45 7.14 -5.21
C ASN A 328 12.67 5.65 -4.88
N CYS A 329 13.91 5.29 -4.54
CA CYS A 329 14.28 3.94 -4.13
C CYS A 329 14.07 3.79 -2.62
N THR A 330 12.90 3.30 -2.24
CA THR A 330 12.50 3.18 -0.84
C THR A 330 11.40 2.14 -0.69
N ALA A 331 11.45 1.40 0.41
CA ALA A 331 10.32 0.63 0.93
C ALA A 331 9.74 1.25 2.22
N SER A 332 10.08 2.52 2.51
CA SER A 332 9.62 3.29 3.68
C SER A 332 9.85 2.51 4.98
N HIS A 333 8.82 2.20 5.75
CA HIS A 333 8.91 1.47 7.01
C HIS A 333 9.03 -0.06 6.87
N ASN A 334 9.02 -0.66 5.68
CA ASN A 334 9.17 -2.12 5.54
C ASN A 334 10.51 -2.63 6.14
N PRO A 335 10.65 -3.92 6.50
CA PRO A 335 11.91 -4.46 7.04
C PRO A 335 13.13 -4.25 6.12
N SER A 336 14.35 -4.33 6.66
CA SER A 336 15.60 -3.96 5.95
C SER A 336 15.92 -4.81 4.72
N ASP A 337 15.39 -6.04 4.62
CA ASP A 337 15.53 -6.94 3.47
C ASP A 337 14.59 -6.59 2.30
N TRP A 338 13.66 -5.63 2.50
CA TRP A 338 12.80 -5.11 1.45
C TRP A 338 13.44 -3.96 0.66
N GLN A 339 13.03 -3.85 -0.60
CA GLN A 339 13.35 -2.74 -1.51
C GLN A 339 12.09 -2.32 -2.29
N GLY A 340 12.06 -1.09 -2.79
CA GLY A 340 11.01 -0.59 -3.66
C GLY A 340 11.42 0.52 -4.61
N ILE A 341 10.58 0.75 -5.62
CA ILE A 341 10.66 1.87 -6.57
C ILE A 341 9.32 2.58 -6.56
N LYS A 342 9.28 3.77 -5.96
CA LYS A 342 8.12 4.68 -5.97
C LYS A 342 8.23 5.63 -7.16
N PHE A 343 7.09 5.91 -7.81
CA PHE A 343 6.99 6.86 -8.91
C PHE A 343 5.97 7.95 -8.59
N ASN A 344 6.39 9.20 -8.78
CA ASN A 344 5.52 10.37 -8.76
C ASN A 344 5.62 11.06 -10.14
N PRO A 345 4.48 11.40 -10.79
CA PRO A 345 4.48 12.28 -11.96
C PRO A 345 5.13 13.64 -11.70
N LYS A 346 5.34 14.45 -12.74
CA LYS A 346 6.00 15.76 -12.64
C LYS A 346 5.34 16.74 -11.66
N GLU A 347 4.06 16.54 -11.34
CA GLU A 347 3.31 17.31 -10.35
C GLU A 347 3.74 16.99 -8.90
N GLY A 348 4.52 15.94 -8.68
CA GLY A 348 5.10 15.59 -7.39
C GLY A 348 4.20 14.73 -6.49
N TYR A 349 2.92 14.55 -6.80
CA TYR A 349 2.03 13.67 -6.03
C TYR A 349 2.25 12.18 -6.35
N PRO A 350 1.88 11.23 -5.47
CA PRO A 350 1.98 9.80 -5.81
C PRO A 350 1.07 9.41 -6.97
N ALA A 351 1.55 8.55 -7.88
CA ALA A 351 0.80 8.14 -9.06
C ALA A 351 -0.64 7.62 -8.73
N PRO A 352 -1.68 8.06 -9.46
CA PRO A 352 -3.05 7.63 -9.23
C PRO A 352 -3.29 6.18 -9.69
N THR A 353 -4.35 5.55 -9.19
CA THR A 353 -4.57 4.09 -9.34
C THR A 353 -4.63 3.61 -10.79
N HIS A 354 -5.29 4.33 -11.69
CA HIS A 354 -5.35 3.91 -13.10
C HIS A 354 -3.98 3.99 -13.78
N LEU A 355 -3.09 4.90 -13.36
CA LEU A 355 -1.72 4.97 -13.85
C LEU A 355 -0.88 3.81 -13.28
N THR A 356 -0.98 3.57 -11.98
CA THR A 356 -0.25 2.47 -11.34
C THR A 356 -0.67 1.11 -11.89
N ASN A 357 -1.96 0.93 -12.22
CA ASN A 357 -2.46 -0.29 -12.86
C ASN A 357 -1.82 -0.50 -14.23
N ILE A 358 -1.80 0.52 -15.10
CA ILE A 358 -1.17 0.40 -16.41
C ILE A 358 0.32 0.10 -16.30
N ILE A 359 1.04 0.73 -15.36
CA ILE A 359 2.45 0.40 -15.12
C ILE A 359 2.60 -1.08 -14.70
N ALA A 360 1.76 -1.58 -13.78
CA ALA A 360 1.77 -3.00 -13.38
C ALA A 360 1.50 -3.94 -14.58
N GLU A 361 0.51 -3.61 -15.41
CA GLU A 361 0.16 -4.36 -16.61
C GLU A 361 1.36 -4.46 -17.59
N ARG A 362 2.06 -3.33 -17.83
CA ARG A 362 3.26 -3.31 -18.70
C ARG A 362 4.42 -4.10 -18.11
N ILE A 363 4.65 -4.03 -16.79
CA ILE A 363 5.67 -4.85 -16.13
C ILE A 363 5.34 -6.33 -16.32
N ASN A 364 4.08 -6.72 -16.13
CA ASN A 364 3.63 -8.10 -16.28
C ASN A 364 3.80 -8.60 -17.72
N GLU A 365 3.43 -7.79 -18.71
CA GLU A 365 3.64 -8.11 -20.13
C GLU A 365 5.12 -8.33 -20.45
N MET A 366 6.01 -7.46 -19.96
CA MET A 366 7.45 -7.66 -20.12
C MET A 366 7.96 -8.91 -19.41
N GLN A 367 7.34 -9.36 -18.32
CA GLN A 367 7.64 -10.65 -17.70
C GLN A 367 7.26 -11.82 -18.60
N LEU A 368 6.02 -11.83 -19.12
CA LEU A 368 5.53 -12.89 -20.00
C LEU A 368 6.31 -12.97 -21.33
N LEU A 369 6.64 -11.81 -21.90
CA LEU A 369 7.43 -11.68 -23.13
C LEU A 369 8.94 -11.92 -22.91
N ASN A 370 9.37 -12.13 -21.67
CA ASN A 370 10.78 -12.24 -21.30
C ASN A 370 11.66 -11.10 -21.87
N VAL A 371 11.22 -9.85 -21.71
CA VAL A 371 11.91 -8.68 -22.28
C VAL A 371 13.23 -8.41 -21.58
N ASP A 372 14.28 -8.16 -22.36
CA ASP A 372 15.53 -7.59 -21.87
C ASP A 372 15.48 -6.06 -21.93
N VAL A 373 15.98 -5.42 -20.87
CA VAL A 373 15.94 -3.97 -20.74
C VAL A 373 17.37 -3.45 -20.71
N PRO A 374 17.90 -2.93 -21.84
CA PRO A 374 19.25 -2.39 -21.91
C PRO A 374 19.36 -1.06 -21.15
N GLY A 375 20.53 -0.82 -20.57
CA GLY A 375 20.87 0.43 -19.89
C GLY A 375 21.94 1.22 -20.66
N ALA A 376 21.98 2.53 -20.47
CA ALA A 376 23.04 3.40 -20.97
C ALA A 376 24.23 3.47 -20.00
N ASP A 377 25.37 3.94 -20.50
CA ASP A 377 26.55 4.23 -19.68
C ASP A 377 26.37 5.56 -18.92
N ILE A 378 26.50 5.52 -17.59
CA ILE A 378 26.33 6.70 -16.73
C ILE A 378 27.51 7.67 -16.85
N GLU A 379 28.74 7.17 -17.02
CA GLU A 379 29.94 8.00 -17.08
C GLU A 379 29.95 8.83 -18.38
N GLU A 380 29.55 8.21 -19.50
CA GLU A 380 29.34 8.91 -20.77
C GLU A 380 28.23 9.97 -20.63
N ALA A 381 27.09 9.61 -20.06
CA ALA A 381 25.99 10.55 -19.83
C ALA A 381 26.37 11.72 -18.89
N GLU A 382 27.22 11.48 -17.88
CA GLU A 382 27.72 12.53 -16.99
C GLU A 382 28.64 13.50 -17.76
N ALA A 383 29.55 12.96 -18.59
CA ALA A 383 30.44 13.77 -19.43
C ALA A 383 29.68 14.65 -20.44
N GLU A 384 28.55 14.14 -20.96
CA GLU A 384 27.64 14.88 -21.84
C GLU A 384 26.71 15.87 -21.09
N GLY A 385 26.70 15.82 -19.76
CA GLY A 385 25.83 16.65 -18.91
C GLY A 385 24.37 16.19 -18.88
N HIS A 386 24.09 14.96 -19.30
CA HIS A 386 22.80 14.27 -19.20
C HIS A 386 22.58 13.58 -17.84
N PHE A 387 23.65 13.35 -17.07
CA PHE A 387 23.59 12.84 -15.71
C PHE A 387 24.25 13.80 -14.73
N LYS A 388 23.65 14.01 -13.53
CA LYS A 388 24.18 14.90 -12.49
C LYS A 388 23.84 14.43 -11.08
N TYR A 389 24.74 14.65 -10.13
CA TYR A 389 24.45 14.48 -8.70
C TYR A 389 23.83 15.72 -8.05
N TYR A 390 23.02 15.54 -7.00
CA TYR A 390 22.46 16.63 -6.19
C TYR A 390 22.39 16.31 -4.69
N ASP A 391 22.43 17.35 -3.84
CA ASP A 391 22.09 17.30 -2.40
C ASP A 391 21.24 18.54 -2.06
N PRO A 392 19.94 18.40 -1.73
CA PRO A 392 19.08 19.57 -1.51
C PRO A 392 19.13 20.13 -0.09
N ILE A 393 19.87 19.55 0.86
CA ILE A 393 19.67 19.80 2.31
C ILE A 393 19.60 21.29 2.68
N VAL A 394 20.60 22.08 2.24
CA VAL A 394 20.65 23.53 2.51
C VAL A 394 19.53 24.28 1.80
N ARG A 395 19.23 23.90 0.56
CA ARG A 395 18.20 24.57 -0.27
C ARG A 395 16.81 24.33 0.28
N TYR A 396 16.52 23.11 0.70
CA TYR A 396 15.25 22.74 1.33
C TYR A 396 15.00 23.54 2.60
N TRP A 397 16.02 23.68 3.47
CA TRP A 397 15.89 24.51 4.67
C TRP A 397 15.66 25.99 4.34
N HIS A 398 16.38 26.55 3.36
CA HIS A 398 16.11 27.92 2.89
C HIS A 398 14.68 28.07 2.35
N TRP A 399 14.20 27.10 1.59
CA TRP A 399 12.84 27.09 1.06
C TRP A 399 11.77 27.07 2.16
N ILE A 400 11.99 26.35 3.27
CA ILE A 400 11.11 26.41 4.47
C ILE A 400 11.18 27.80 5.12
N LYS A 401 12.37 28.38 5.29
CA LYS A 401 12.52 29.74 5.86
C LYS A 401 11.85 30.83 5.01
N ASP A 402 11.61 30.56 3.73
CA ASP A 402 10.92 31.43 2.80
C ASP A 402 9.41 31.17 2.72
N ASN A 403 8.86 30.28 3.55
CA ASN A 403 7.41 30.17 3.70
C ASN A 403 6.81 31.54 4.04
N GLY A 404 5.70 31.90 3.37
CA GLY A 404 5.02 33.19 3.52
C GLY A 404 5.71 34.39 2.86
N LYS A 405 6.91 34.22 2.27
CA LYS A 405 7.55 35.25 1.44
C LYS A 405 7.12 35.07 0.00
N ASP A 406 6.25 35.96 -0.47
CA ASP A 406 5.68 35.93 -1.83
C ASP A 406 4.94 34.63 -2.19
N ASN A 407 4.53 33.85 -1.19
CA ASN A 407 3.75 32.62 -1.33
C ASN A 407 2.78 32.47 -0.15
N ARG A 408 1.81 31.55 -0.25
CA ARG A 408 0.81 31.32 0.80
C ARG A 408 1.16 30.18 1.77
N ARG A 409 2.38 29.63 1.71
CA ARG A 409 2.82 28.54 2.60
C ARG A 409 2.83 29.01 4.06
N ILE A 410 2.61 28.07 4.97
CA ILE A 410 2.50 28.38 6.41
C ILE A 410 3.86 28.82 6.96
N THR A 411 3.94 30.03 7.51
CA THR A 411 5.15 30.58 8.14
C THR A 411 5.44 29.91 9.48
N LEU A 412 6.73 29.74 9.80
CA LEU A 412 7.21 29.40 11.14
C LEU A 412 7.68 30.68 11.86
N ASP A 413 7.47 30.76 13.17
CA ASP A 413 8.07 31.80 14.00
C ASP A 413 9.35 31.27 14.65
N LEU A 414 10.47 31.38 13.92
CA LEU A 414 11.76 30.83 14.35
C LEU A 414 12.30 31.51 15.61
N ASP A 415 12.00 32.79 15.80
CA ASP A 415 12.40 33.53 17.00
C ASP A 415 11.66 32.98 18.23
N ARG A 416 10.35 32.75 18.12
CA ARG A 416 9.54 32.14 19.18
C ARG A 416 9.98 30.71 19.50
N ILE A 417 10.27 29.90 18.48
CA ILE A 417 10.81 28.54 18.67
C ILE A 417 12.13 28.60 19.42
N ARG A 418 13.05 29.48 19.01
CA ARG A 418 14.33 29.69 19.68
C ARG A 418 14.16 30.14 21.13
N GLU A 419 13.29 31.11 21.39
CA GLU A 419 13.04 31.62 22.74
C GLU A 419 12.48 30.54 23.66
N TYR A 420 11.52 29.75 23.17
CA TYR A 420 10.91 28.69 23.98
C TYR A 420 11.85 27.50 24.23
N PHE A 421 12.61 27.05 23.22
CA PHE A 421 13.46 25.85 23.34
C PHE A 421 14.94 26.15 23.65
N GLY A 422 15.36 27.42 23.66
CA GLY A 422 16.77 27.79 23.78
C GLY A 422 17.49 27.33 25.06
N ASP A 423 16.73 27.09 26.13
CA ASP A 423 17.22 26.55 27.40
C ASP A 423 16.87 25.07 27.63
N LYS A 424 16.22 24.42 26.66
CA LYS A 424 15.69 23.04 26.76
C LYS A 424 16.52 22.06 25.94
N LEU A 425 16.49 20.79 26.36
CA LEU A 425 17.02 19.68 25.57
C LEU A 425 15.91 19.11 24.67
N VAL A 426 16.18 19.01 23.37
CA VAL A 426 15.34 18.33 22.38
C VAL A 426 16.05 17.06 21.89
N LEU A 427 15.36 15.92 21.88
CA LEU A 427 15.88 14.69 21.29
C LEU A 427 15.32 14.50 19.89
N ILE A 428 16.17 14.04 18.97
CA ILE A 428 15.78 13.65 17.62
C ILE A 428 16.11 12.16 17.47
N ASP A 429 15.16 11.36 17.03
CA ASP A 429 15.42 10.00 16.57
C ASP A 429 15.35 9.95 15.04
N GLU A 430 16.50 9.72 14.42
CA GLU A 430 16.60 9.63 12.96
C GLU A 430 16.31 8.21 12.44
N MET A 431 16.14 7.22 13.33
CA MET A 431 15.78 5.83 13.04
C MET A 431 16.61 5.19 11.91
N HIS A 432 17.89 5.56 11.78
CA HIS A 432 18.75 5.17 10.67
C HIS A 432 18.16 5.51 9.27
N GLY A 433 17.27 6.48 9.16
CA GLY A 433 16.58 6.86 7.92
C GLY A 433 17.32 7.89 7.07
N ALA A 434 16.63 8.44 6.08
CA ALA A 434 17.11 9.47 5.16
C ALA A 434 17.00 10.88 5.76
N GLY A 435 16.20 11.06 6.82
CA GLY A 435 16.01 12.32 7.55
C GLY A 435 17.26 12.87 8.26
N ARG A 436 18.38 12.15 8.17
CA ARG A 436 19.59 12.46 8.90
C ARG A 436 20.15 13.83 8.58
N ARG A 437 20.58 14.50 9.64
CA ARG A 437 21.18 15.84 9.67
C ARG A 437 20.20 16.98 9.36
N TYR A 438 18.98 16.72 8.88
CA TYR A 438 18.02 17.80 8.58
C TYR A 438 17.60 18.53 9.85
N MET A 439 17.05 17.81 10.84
CA MET A 439 16.66 18.42 12.11
C MET A 439 17.86 18.94 12.91
N GLN A 440 19.00 18.24 12.88
CA GLN A 440 20.25 18.71 13.53
C GLN A 440 20.71 20.06 12.97
N GLN A 441 20.64 20.25 11.64
CA GLN A 441 21.00 21.50 11.00
C GLN A 441 20.06 22.64 11.44
N VAL A 442 18.76 22.39 11.49
CA VAL A 442 17.77 23.39 11.93
C VAL A 442 17.98 23.77 13.39
N LEU A 443 18.04 22.79 14.31
CA LEU A 443 18.20 23.06 15.74
C LEU A 443 19.56 23.70 16.05
N GLY A 444 20.61 23.30 15.34
CA GLY A 444 21.93 23.92 15.44
C GLY A 444 21.94 25.38 15.01
N GLU A 445 21.29 25.72 13.89
CA GLU A 445 21.15 27.12 13.43
C GLU A 445 20.35 27.98 14.42
N LEU A 446 19.31 27.41 15.04
CA LEU A 446 18.50 28.09 16.05
C LEU A 446 19.17 28.17 17.43
N GLY A 447 20.32 27.52 17.64
CA GLY A 447 21.00 27.47 18.93
C GLY A 447 20.29 26.64 20.00
N ILE A 448 19.43 25.70 19.59
CA ILE A 448 18.69 24.81 20.49
C ILE A 448 19.55 23.60 20.85
N ARG A 449 19.68 23.32 22.15
CA ARG A 449 20.42 22.16 22.64
C ARG A 449 19.69 20.88 22.23
N HIS A 450 20.39 20.00 21.52
CA HIS A 450 19.82 18.74 21.07
C HIS A 450 20.78 17.56 21.17
N LYS A 451 20.22 16.35 21.17
CA LYS A 451 20.94 15.07 21.04
C LYS A 451 20.17 14.19 20.04
N THR A 452 20.89 13.38 19.29
CA THR A 452 20.32 12.53 18.25
C THR A 452 20.53 11.06 18.57
N LEU A 453 19.49 10.25 18.38
CA LEU A 453 19.51 8.79 18.40
C LEU A 453 19.54 8.25 16.96
N HIS A 454 20.18 7.10 16.78
CA HIS A 454 20.22 6.37 15.51
C HIS A 454 20.66 7.24 14.31
N ALA A 455 21.64 8.12 14.51
CA ALA A 455 22.11 9.10 13.51
C ALA A 455 23.00 8.47 12.42
N GLU A 456 23.56 7.30 12.70
CA GLU A 456 24.49 6.56 11.87
C GLU A 456 23.81 5.65 10.84
N ARG A 457 24.60 5.23 9.84
CA ARG A 457 24.12 4.31 8.80
C ARG A 457 24.18 2.88 9.27
N ASP A 458 23.07 2.44 9.85
CA ASP A 458 22.80 1.04 10.06
C ASP A 458 21.81 0.53 9.01
N ILE A 459 22.28 -0.43 8.21
CA ILE A 459 21.49 -1.08 7.15
C ILE A 459 20.63 -2.21 7.70
N ASP A 460 20.93 -2.68 8.91
CA ASP A 460 20.22 -3.76 9.61
C ASP A 460 19.33 -3.19 10.73
N LEU A 461 19.21 -1.86 10.83
CA LEU A 461 18.40 -1.09 11.78
C LEU A 461 18.76 -1.28 13.26
N GLY A 462 19.90 -1.91 13.56
CA GLY A 462 20.41 -2.05 14.93
C GLY A 462 19.42 -2.77 15.85
N ASP A 463 18.98 -2.08 16.89
CA ASP A 463 17.99 -2.53 17.88
C ASP A 463 16.53 -2.24 17.49
N LEU A 464 16.30 -1.54 16.37
CA LEU A 464 14.97 -1.24 15.85
C LEU A 464 14.47 -2.36 14.93
N ASP A 465 13.29 -2.89 15.22
CA ASP A 465 12.61 -3.82 14.32
C ASP A 465 12.08 -3.15 13.05
N TYR A 466 11.62 -1.91 13.23
CA TYR A 466 11.03 -1.07 12.21
C TYR A 466 11.44 0.37 12.46
N ALA A 467 11.93 1.05 11.43
CA ALA A 467 12.12 2.50 11.45
C ALA A 467 10.74 3.17 11.25
N ASN A 468 9.93 3.18 12.30
CA ASN A 468 8.57 3.73 12.31
C ASN A 468 8.34 4.59 13.57
N PRO A 469 8.01 5.88 13.46
CA PRO A 469 7.87 6.78 14.61
C PRO A 469 6.49 6.67 15.29
N GLU A 470 6.05 5.44 15.54
CA GLU A 470 4.81 5.09 16.22
C GLU A 470 5.08 4.01 17.29
N MET A 471 4.19 3.88 18.26
CA MET A 471 4.28 2.77 19.22
C MET A 471 4.12 1.40 18.52
N PRO A 472 4.84 0.35 18.95
CA PRO A 472 5.81 0.35 20.04
C PRO A 472 7.23 0.80 19.64
N TYR A 473 7.50 1.05 18.37
CA TYR A 473 8.85 1.24 17.83
C TYR A 473 9.50 2.57 18.23
N ILE A 474 8.71 3.59 18.56
CA ILE A 474 9.21 4.87 19.10
C ILE A 474 9.61 4.80 20.59
N GLN A 475 9.45 3.64 21.24
CA GLN A 475 9.75 3.46 22.67
C GLN A 475 11.18 3.88 23.07
N PRO A 476 12.26 3.59 22.31
CA PRO A 476 13.60 4.04 22.65
C PRO A 476 13.72 5.56 22.79
N LEU A 477 13.05 6.32 21.91
CA LEU A 477 12.97 7.78 22.04
C LEU A 477 12.18 8.20 23.29
N ALA A 478 11.07 7.52 23.58
CA ALA A 478 10.28 7.81 24.78
C ALA A 478 11.06 7.59 26.08
N ASP A 479 11.86 6.52 26.12
CA ASP A 479 12.72 6.21 27.26
C ASP A 479 13.87 7.21 27.38
N ALA A 480 14.54 7.55 26.27
CA ALA A 480 15.59 8.55 26.26
C ALA A 480 15.09 9.94 26.70
N VAL A 481 13.89 10.37 26.27
CA VAL A 481 13.30 11.66 26.70
C VAL A 481 13.11 11.68 28.21
N ARG A 482 12.66 10.58 28.80
CA ARG A 482 12.46 10.45 30.24
C ARG A 482 13.78 10.44 31.00
N GLU A 483 14.75 9.65 30.55
CA GLU A 483 16.04 9.47 31.21
C GLU A 483 16.91 10.73 31.16
N GLU A 484 16.92 11.43 30.03
CA GLU A 484 17.72 12.65 29.82
C GLU A 484 17.00 13.92 30.32
N GLY A 485 15.75 13.81 30.76
CA GLY A 485 14.91 14.94 31.16
C GLY A 485 14.69 15.93 30.00
N ALA A 486 14.56 15.42 28.78
CA ALA A 486 14.33 16.25 27.61
C ALA A 486 12.91 16.81 27.59
N ALA A 487 12.74 18.00 27.02
CA ALA A 487 11.45 18.67 26.92
C ALA A 487 10.61 18.15 25.74
N LEU A 488 11.26 17.55 24.73
CA LEU A 488 10.62 17.08 23.51
C LEU A 488 11.48 16.03 22.83
N GLY A 489 10.85 14.99 22.30
CA GLY A 489 11.44 14.00 21.39
C GLY A 489 10.72 14.01 20.04
N LEU A 490 11.49 13.98 18.95
CA LEU A 490 10.99 14.03 17.57
C LEU A 490 11.55 12.85 16.76
N GLY A 491 10.68 11.97 16.25
CA GLY A 491 11.05 10.82 15.43
C GLY A 491 10.68 11.00 13.96
N MET A 492 11.40 10.31 13.07
CA MET A 492 11.13 10.24 11.62
C MET A 492 11.38 8.81 11.10
N ASP A 493 10.59 8.35 10.14
CA ASP A 493 10.78 7.03 9.50
C ASP A 493 11.92 6.99 8.47
N THR A 494 12.14 5.82 7.84
CA THR A 494 13.26 5.58 6.93
C THR A 494 13.38 6.59 5.79
N ASP A 495 12.27 7.08 5.23
CA ASP A 495 12.26 8.09 4.17
C ASP A 495 11.81 9.48 4.63
N ALA A 496 11.66 9.66 5.95
CA ALA A 496 11.33 10.88 6.67
C ALA A 496 10.08 11.61 6.13
N ASP A 497 9.10 10.83 5.66
CA ASP A 497 7.78 11.33 5.29
C ASP A 497 6.80 11.27 6.49
N ARG A 498 7.18 10.59 7.60
CA ARG A 498 6.43 10.53 8.86
C ARG A 498 7.08 11.26 10.01
N PHE A 499 6.26 11.63 11.00
CA PHE A 499 6.69 12.25 12.25
C PHE A 499 6.23 11.43 13.47
N GLY A 500 6.95 11.51 14.58
CA GLY A 500 6.49 11.02 15.87
C GLY A 500 6.93 11.93 16.99
N VAL A 501 6.10 12.09 18.01
CA VAL A 501 6.35 13.08 19.04
C VAL A 501 6.18 12.49 20.42
N VAL A 502 7.18 12.77 21.26
CA VAL A 502 7.23 12.42 22.67
C VAL A 502 7.38 13.71 23.47
N ASP A 503 6.43 13.98 24.35
CA ASP A 503 6.48 15.10 25.29
C ASP A 503 7.31 14.77 26.53
N GLU A 504 7.58 15.78 27.36
CA GLU A 504 8.34 15.63 28.60
C GLU A 504 7.87 14.45 29.48
N GLY A 505 8.82 13.75 30.10
CA GLY A 505 8.55 12.53 30.88
C GLY A 505 8.36 11.25 30.04
N GLY A 506 8.55 11.35 28.72
CA GLY A 506 8.45 10.21 27.81
C GLY A 506 7.02 9.87 27.43
N HIS A 507 6.13 10.87 27.32
CA HIS A 507 4.72 10.68 26.96
C HIS A 507 4.54 10.77 25.45
N TYR A 508 4.18 9.66 24.81
CA TYR A 508 3.92 9.61 23.37
C TYR A 508 2.55 10.20 23.02
N PHE A 509 2.49 11.02 21.96
CA PHE A 509 1.26 11.52 21.38
C PHE A 509 0.90 10.79 20.09
N ARG A 510 -0.33 10.29 19.99
CA ARG A 510 -0.83 9.66 18.76
C ARG A 510 -0.98 10.71 17.66
N PRO A 511 -0.75 10.36 16.37
CA PRO A 511 -0.83 11.32 15.27
C PRO A 511 -2.18 12.04 15.19
N ASN A 512 -3.29 11.34 15.44
CA ASN A 512 -4.63 11.91 15.50
C ASN A 512 -4.78 13.03 16.55
N GLN A 513 -4.10 12.93 17.70
CA GLN A 513 -4.11 13.97 18.73
C GLN A 513 -3.29 15.19 18.27
N ILE A 514 -2.12 14.96 17.66
CA ILE A 514 -1.30 16.01 17.07
C ILE A 514 -2.06 16.74 15.96
N LEU A 515 -2.73 16.02 15.05
CA LEU A 515 -3.52 16.61 13.97
C LEU A 515 -4.66 17.48 14.49
N ALA A 516 -5.33 17.08 15.58
CA ALA A 516 -6.36 17.90 16.21
C ALA A 516 -5.80 19.18 16.84
N MET A 517 -4.66 19.10 17.54
CA MET A 517 -3.98 20.29 18.08
C MET A 517 -3.49 21.23 16.97
N LEU A 518 -2.91 20.67 15.90
CA LEU A 518 -2.47 21.45 14.73
C LEU A 518 -3.66 22.10 14.01
N ALA A 519 -4.79 21.40 13.85
CA ALA A 519 -5.99 21.96 13.26
C ALA A 519 -6.50 23.16 14.07
N GLN A 520 -6.58 23.02 15.40
CA GLN A 520 -6.94 24.13 16.30
C GLN A 520 -5.93 25.29 16.19
N TYR A 521 -4.63 25.01 16.27
CA TYR A 521 -3.58 26.03 16.19
C TYR A 521 -3.64 26.80 14.86
N LEU A 522 -3.72 26.10 13.74
CA LEU A 522 -3.69 26.73 12.41
C LEU A 522 -5.01 27.42 12.07
N GLY A 523 -6.13 26.73 12.28
CA GLY A 523 -7.46 27.19 11.87
C GLY A 523 -8.07 28.21 12.82
N TYR A 524 -7.94 28.01 14.13
CA TYR A 524 -8.57 28.88 15.13
C TYR A 524 -7.60 29.97 15.64
N GLU A 525 -6.43 29.59 16.15
CA GLU A 525 -5.50 30.55 16.76
C GLU A 525 -4.84 31.45 15.71
N ARG A 526 -4.32 30.85 14.63
CA ARG A 526 -3.69 31.58 13.52
C ARG A 526 -4.68 32.06 12.45
N LYS A 527 -5.95 31.65 12.52
CA LYS A 527 -7.03 32.07 11.61
C LYS A 527 -6.70 31.85 10.13
N LEU A 528 -6.02 30.75 9.82
CA LEU A 528 -5.66 30.40 8.46
C LEU A 528 -6.83 29.67 7.76
N GLU A 529 -7.18 30.11 6.57
CA GLU A 529 -8.34 29.59 5.82
C GLU A 529 -7.97 28.53 4.78
N GLY A 530 -8.56 27.34 4.82
CA GLY A 530 -8.31 26.31 3.82
C GLY A 530 -8.96 24.99 4.16
N ARG A 531 -8.94 24.05 3.24
CA ARG A 531 -9.54 22.72 3.42
C ARG A 531 -8.77 21.93 4.47
N ILE A 532 -9.50 21.32 5.40
CA ILE A 532 -8.95 20.34 6.33
C ILE A 532 -9.32 18.96 5.80
N VAL A 533 -8.33 18.10 5.65
CA VAL A 533 -8.51 16.76 5.09
C VAL A 533 -7.95 15.74 6.08
N ILE A 534 -8.77 14.77 6.43
CA ILE A 534 -8.39 13.63 7.27
C ILE A 534 -8.67 12.33 6.53
N THR A 535 -7.92 11.28 6.85
CA THR A 535 -8.27 9.93 6.42
C THR A 535 -9.54 9.47 7.13
N GLN A 536 -10.17 8.41 6.61
CA GLN A 536 -11.34 7.80 7.23
C GLN A 536 -11.09 7.51 8.70
N THR A 537 -9.92 6.95 9.02
CA THR A 537 -9.36 6.62 10.35
C THR A 537 -8.93 7.82 11.19
N GLY A 538 -9.11 9.04 10.69
CA GLY A 538 -8.86 10.28 11.42
C GLY A 538 -9.85 10.53 12.56
N LEU A 539 -9.48 11.42 13.47
CA LEU A 539 -10.24 11.71 14.68
C LEU A 539 -11.49 12.59 14.38
N PRO A 540 -12.73 12.13 14.69
CA PRO A 540 -13.94 12.90 14.41
C PRO A 540 -14.03 14.24 15.14
N LEU A 541 -13.28 14.40 16.23
CA LEU A 541 -13.14 15.66 16.97
C LEU A 541 -12.71 16.84 16.07
N ILE A 542 -11.91 16.58 15.03
CA ILE A 542 -11.40 17.62 14.14
C ILE A 542 -12.55 18.29 13.38
N ASP A 543 -13.57 17.52 12.96
CA ASP A 543 -14.78 18.06 12.33
C ASP A 543 -15.56 18.97 13.28
N ARG A 544 -15.66 18.60 14.56
CA ARG A 544 -16.34 19.39 15.58
C ARG A 544 -15.60 20.68 15.92
N LEU A 545 -14.29 20.62 16.10
CA LEU A 545 -13.45 21.79 16.37
C LEU A 545 -13.53 22.82 15.22
N ALA A 546 -13.49 22.32 13.97
CA ALA A 546 -13.47 23.14 12.77
C ALA A 546 -14.76 23.96 12.54
N GLU A 547 -15.86 23.65 13.26
CA GLU A 547 -17.09 24.44 13.23
C GLU A 547 -16.84 25.90 13.61
N ARG A 548 -15.91 26.15 14.56
CA ARG A 548 -15.58 27.48 15.09
C ARG A 548 -14.49 28.22 14.31
N PHE A 549 -13.84 27.57 13.35
CA PHE A 549 -12.68 28.16 12.67
C PHE A 549 -13.18 29.26 11.72
N PRO A 550 -12.66 30.50 11.84
CA PRO A 550 -13.10 31.61 11.00
C PRO A 550 -12.67 31.40 9.53
N GLY A 551 -13.53 31.81 8.59
CA GLY A 551 -13.20 31.86 7.16
C GLY A 551 -13.18 30.50 6.45
N LEU A 552 -13.78 29.46 7.04
CA LEU A 552 -13.88 28.13 6.42
C LEU A 552 -15.05 27.98 5.46
N GLU A 553 -15.98 28.94 5.34
CA GLU A 553 -17.24 28.78 4.61
C GLU A 553 -17.04 28.35 3.15
N GLY A 554 -15.99 28.84 2.47
CA GLY A 554 -15.64 28.45 1.09
C GLY A 554 -14.84 27.15 0.98
N TYR A 555 -14.37 26.60 2.10
CA TYR A 555 -13.44 25.47 2.18
C TYR A 555 -14.04 24.22 2.83
N ARG A 556 -15.35 24.21 3.10
CA ARG A 556 -16.06 23.05 3.66
C ARG A 556 -16.68 22.18 2.54
N PRO A 557 -16.91 20.89 2.78
CA PRO A 557 -17.77 20.09 1.90
C PRO A 557 -19.15 20.73 1.71
N GLU A 558 -19.75 20.55 0.54
CA GLU A 558 -21.11 21.01 0.27
C GLU A 558 -22.15 20.31 1.16
N GLY A 559 -23.28 20.97 1.42
CA GLY A 559 -24.39 20.32 2.13
C GLY A 559 -24.90 19.08 1.37
N ASN A 560 -25.06 17.95 2.08
CA ASN A 560 -25.58 16.66 1.62
C ASN A 560 -24.61 15.77 0.80
N VAL A 561 -23.32 16.13 0.75
CA VAL A 561 -22.30 15.26 0.16
C VAL A 561 -21.66 14.37 1.23
N ILE A 562 -21.19 13.19 0.81
CA ILE A 562 -20.45 12.27 1.66
C ILE A 562 -19.16 11.86 0.95
N PRO A 563 -18.19 11.27 1.67
CA PRO A 563 -16.97 10.76 1.05
C PRO A 563 -17.29 9.77 -0.09
N PRO A 564 -16.72 9.96 -1.30
CA PRO A 564 -17.06 9.15 -2.48
C PRO A 564 -16.85 7.65 -2.30
N TYR A 565 -15.90 7.25 -1.46
CA TYR A 565 -15.58 5.84 -1.23
C TYR A 565 -16.72 5.09 -0.53
N VAL A 566 -17.57 5.78 0.23
CA VAL A 566 -18.75 5.20 0.89
C VAL A 566 -19.88 4.89 -0.10
N ASP A 567 -19.97 5.66 -1.18
CA ASP A 567 -20.92 5.46 -2.30
C ASP A 567 -20.34 4.60 -3.44
N HIS A 568 -19.13 4.07 -3.25
CA HIS A 568 -18.48 3.22 -4.24
C HIS A 568 -19.22 1.89 -4.39
N ARG A 569 -19.30 1.31 -5.59
CA ARG A 569 -20.04 0.04 -5.87
C ARG A 569 -19.63 -1.12 -4.94
N PHE A 570 -18.40 -1.07 -4.47
CA PHE A 570 -17.76 -2.14 -3.69
C PHE A 570 -17.98 -1.94 -2.19
N TYR A 571 -18.35 -0.73 -1.78
CA TYR A 571 -18.66 -0.41 -0.40
C TYR A 571 -20.12 -0.80 -0.13
N LYS A 572 -20.31 -1.77 0.76
CA LYS A 572 -21.64 -2.22 1.19
C LYS A 572 -21.96 -1.56 2.51
N ARG A 573 -22.90 -0.61 2.49
CA ARG A 573 -23.55 -0.12 3.71
C ARG A 573 -24.51 -1.20 4.21
N ARG A 574 -24.36 -1.62 5.48
CA ARG A 574 -25.10 -2.74 6.08
C ARG A 574 -26.15 -2.27 7.08
N THR A 575 -25.76 -1.32 7.93
CA THR A 575 -26.67 -0.59 8.82
C THR A 575 -26.32 0.90 8.83
N GLY A 576 -27.27 1.75 9.21
CA GLY A 576 -27.16 3.20 9.11
C GLY A 576 -27.59 3.74 7.74
N ARG A 577 -27.82 5.05 7.70
CA ARG A 577 -28.23 5.79 6.49
C ARG A 577 -27.01 6.37 5.80
N ARG A 578 -27.21 6.81 4.56
CA ARG A 578 -26.15 7.45 3.77
C ARG A 578 -25.69 8.75 4.44
N GLU A 579 -26.65 9.52 4.94
CA GLU A 579 -26.46 10.84 5.55
C GLU A 579 -25.67 10.78 6.85
N ASP A 580 -25.62 9.61 7.51
CA ASP A 580 -24.87 9.41 8.75
C ASP A 580 -23.34 9.40 8.50
N GLN A 581 -22.90 9.42 7.24
CA GLN A 581 -21.49 9.59 6.83
C GLN A 581 -21.19 10.99 6.28
N GLN A 582 -22.07 11.97 6.52
CA GLN A 582 -21.84 13.36 6.14
C GLN A 582 -20.91 14.05 7.16
N TRP A 583 -19.84 14.65 6.63
CA TRP A 583 -18.88 15.47 7.38
C TRP A 583 -19.10 16.94 7.03
N LYS A 584 -19.14 17.82 8.03
CA LYS A 584 -19.61 19.20 7.84
C LYS A 584 -18.48 20.18 7.56
N ASN A 585 -17.34 19.97 8.21
CA ASN A 585 -16.27 20.94 8.29
C ASN A 585 -14.95 20.41 7.71
N VAL A 586 -14.81 19.09 7.57
CA VAL A 586 -13.61 18.43 7.02
C VAL A 586 -13.93 17.53 5.84
N PHE A 587 -12.98 17.39 4.93
CA PHE A 587 -13.02 16.35 3.91
C PHE A 587 -12.46 15.04 4.48
N VAL A 588 -13.15 13.94 4.20
CA VAL A 588 -12.72 12.60 4.63
C VAL A 588 -12.45 11.74 3.42
N VAL A 589 -11.30 11.08 3.43
CA VAL A 589 -10.80 10.28 2.30
C VAL A 589 -10.30 8.91 2.75
N PRO A 590 -10.14 7.91 1.87
CA PRO A 590 -9.48 6.66 2.25
C PRO A 590 -8.05 6.90 2.71
N VAL A 591 -7.47 5.92 3.43
CA VAL A 591 -6.07 5.97 3.85
C VAL A 591 -5.15 6.06 2.62
N GLY A 592 -4.24 7.03 2.62
CA GLY A 592 -3.26 7.29 1.57
C GLY A 592 -3.17 8.77 1.23
N ILE A 593 -1.97 9.36 1.40
CA ILE A 593 -1.67 10.76 1.03
C ILE A 593 -2.14 11.18 -0.36
N LYS A 594 -2.19 10.27 -1.36
CA LYS A 594 -2.71 10.58 -2.70
C LYS A 594 -4.14 11.14 -2.65
N TYR A 595 -4.99 10.62 -1.78
CA TYR A 595 -6.39 11.06 -1.67
C TYR A 595 -6.48 12.40 -0.93
N ILE A 596 -5.56 12.65 0.00
CA ILE A 596 -5.45 13.93 0.68
C ILE A 596 -5.08 15.04 -0.31
N VAL A 597 -4.07 14.81 -1.15
CA VAL A 597 -3.60 15.80 -2.13
C VAL A 597 -4.47 15.89 -3.39
N GLU A 598 -5.43 14.97 -3.55
CA GLU A 598 -6.51 15.08 -4.54
C GLU A 598 -7.56 16.12 -4.13
N ILE A 599 -7.88 16.26 -2.83
CA ILE A 599 -8.94 17.16 -2.36
C ILE A 599 -8.72 18.61 -2.80
N PRO A 600 -7.52 19.22 -2.70
CA PRO A 600 -7.29 20.59 -3.19
C PRO A 600 -7.56 20.79 -4.69
N ARG A 601 -7.66 19.69 -5.45
CA ARG A 601 -7.94 19.65 -6.90
C ARG A 601 -9.42 19.38 -7.22
N MET A 602 -10.25 19.25 -6.20
CA MET A 602 -11.69 18.98 -6.34
C MET A 602 -12.54 20.22 -6.04
N ASP A 603 -13.80 20.22 -6.44
CA ASP A 603 -14.81 21.10 -5.86
C ASP A 603 -15.24 20.61 -4.47
N ASN A 604 -16.12 21.39 -3.81
CA ASN A 604 -16.60 21.04 -2.47
C ASN A 604 -17.57 19.84 -2.47
N SER A 605 -17.90 19.28 -3.64
CA SER A 605 -18.73 18.07 -3.82
C SER A 605 -17.90 16.81 -4.15
N TYR A 606 -16.57 16.85 -3.96
CA TYR A 606 -15.61 15.79 -4.29
C TYR A 606 -15.50 15.48 -5.79
N ARG A 607 -15.77 16.45 -6.67
CA ARG A 607 -15.55 16.26 -8.12
C ARG A 607 -14.25 16.91 -8.53
N LEU A 608 -13.40 16.15 -9.25
CA LEU A 608 -12.17 16.67 -9.82
C LEU A 608 -12.46 17.86 -10.74
N LEU A 609 -11.66 18.91 -10.60
CA LEU A 609 -11.69 20.08 -11.47
C LEU A 609 -10.89 19.79 -12.75
N ASP A 610 -11.33 20.38 -13.86
CA ASP A 610 -10.55 20.39 -15.10
C ASP A 610 -9.22 21.14 -14.88
N GLU A 611 -8.15 20.73 -15.57
CA GLU A 611 -6.83 21.37 -15.46
C GLU A 611 -6.85 22.88 -15.72
N GLU A 612 -7.69 23.35 -16.65
CA GLU A 612 -7.84 24.78 -16.93
C GLU A 612 -8.42 25.58 -15.76
N LYS A 613 -9.14 24.92 -14.85
CA LYS A 613 -9.70 25.50 -13.62
C LYS A 613 -8.78 25.32 -12.42
N LEU A 614 -7.79 24.43 -12.53
CA LEU A 614 -6.74 24.25 -11.53
C LEU A 614 -5.76 25.41 -11.65
N GLY A 615 -5.83 26.35 -10.72
CA GLY A 615 -4.83 27.42 -10.62
C GLY A 615 -3.42 26.86 -10.39
N GLU A 616 -2.40 27.66 -10.73
CA GLU A 616 -0.99 27.28 -10.56
C GLU A 616 -0.65 26.84 -9.13
N HIS A 617 -1.29 27.48 -8.15
CA HIS A 617 -1.13 27.24 -6.71
C HIS A 617 -2.30 26.46 -6.10
N TRP A 618 -2.79 25.42 -6.78
CA TRP A 618 -3.92 24.62 -6.31
C TRP A 618 -3.73 24.03 -4.89
N MET A 619 -2.49 23.77 -4.46
CA MET A 619 -2.17 23.35 -3.09
C MET A 619 -2.46 24.43 -2.03
N ASP A 620 -2.67 25.68 -2.41
CA ASP A 620 -3.06 26.75 -1.49
C ASP A 620 -4.49 26.57 -0.94
N ASN A 621 -5.31 25.75 -1.61
CA ASN A 621 -6.64 25.39 -1.13
C ASN A 621 -6.59 24.46 0.11
N LEU A 622 -5.46 23.79 0.36
CA LEU A 622 -5.27 22.99 1.56
C LEU A 622 -4.93 23.89 2.75
N LEU A 623 -5.44 23.56 3.94
CA LEU A 623 -4.88 24.05 5.20
C LEU A 623 -3.97 22.98 5.81
N LEU A 624 -4.57 21.82 6.10
CA LEU A 624 -3.95 20.68 6.75
C LEU A 624 -4.51 19.39 6.13
N GLY A 625 -3.62 18.49 5.75
CA GLY A 625 -3.95 17.14 5.31
C GLY A 625 -3.16 16.14 6.13
N GLY A 626 -3.83 15.25 6.87
CA GLY A 626 -3.17 14.33 7.80
C GLY A 626 -3.70 12.89 7.75
N GLU A 627 -2.79 11.95 8.00
CA GLU A 627 -3.06 10.53 8.20
C GLU A 627 -2.76 10.13 9.65
N GLU A 628 -3.55 9.23 10.21
CA GLU A 628 -3.33 8.62 11.53
C GLU A 628 -2.02 7.83 11.62
N SER A 629 -1.42 7.50 10.47
CA SER A 629 -0.13 6.81 10.33
C SER A 629 1.06 7.78 10.30
N SER A 630 1.01 8.82 11.14
CA SER A 630 2.11 9.76 11.36
C SER A 630 2.49 10.62 10.15
N GLY A 631 1.58 10.85 9.21
CA GLY A 631 1.86 11.61 7.98
C GLY A 631 1.07 12.90 7.87
N LEU A 632 1.68 14.00 7.44
CA LEU A 632 0.93 15.20 7.09
C LEU A 632 1.60 16.04 5.99
N THR A 633 0.79 16.88 5.35
CA THR A 633 1.20 18.01 4.51
C THR A 633 0.28 19.20 4.77
N THR A 634 0.65 20.39 4.31
CA THR A 634 -0.09 21.64 4.58
C THR A 634 -0.17 22.53 3.34
N ARG A 635 -0.87 23.65 3.48
CA ARG A 635 -1.00 24.68 2.44
C ARG A 635 0.28 24.94 1.65
N GLY A 636 0.20 24.79 0.33
CA GLY A 636 1.28 25.13 -0.61
C GLY A 636 2.58 24.36 -0.42
N HIS A 637 2.62 23.37 0.49
CA HIS A 637 3.78 22.51 0.70
C HIS A 637 3.86 21.43 -0.38
N VAL A 638 4.91 20.62 -0.38
CA VAL A 638 5.02 19.51 -1.35
C VAL A 638 3.80 18.57 -1.25
N PRO A 639 3.28 18.05 -2.38
CA PRO A 639 2.11 17.17 -2.40
C PRO A 639 2.47 15.72 -2.04
N ASP A 640 3.29 15.56 -1.00
CA ASP A 640 3.61 14.31 -0.31
C ASP A 640 3.71 14.60 1.19
N LYS A 641 3.81 13.56 2.02
CA LYS A 641 3.99 13.76 3.45
C LYS A 641 5.39 14.29 3.76
N ASP A 642 5.52 15.06 4.83
CA ASP A 642 6.80 15.62 5.24
C ASP A 642 6.99 15.61 6.77
N GLY A 643 7.78 14.66 7.26
CA GLY A 643 8.06 14.48 8.69
C GLY A 643 8.94 15.59 9.28
N ILE A 644 9.84 16.17 8.47
CA ILE A 644 10.70 17.28 8.90
C ILE A 644 9.82 18.52 9.09
N TRP A 645 9.00 18.83 8.09
CA TRP A 645 8.04 19.95 8.16
C TRP A 645 7.04 19.79 9.31
N ALA A 646 6.47 18.59 9.48
CA ALA A 646 5.55 18.29 10.57
C ALA A 646 6.18 18.55 11.95
N ASN A 647 7.39 18.04 12.18
CA ASN A 647 8.11 18.24 13.44
C ASN A 647 8.40 19.73 13.71
N LEU A 648 8.80 20.51 12.70
CA LEU A 648 9.00 21.95 12.85
C LEU A 648 7.70 22.70 13.16
N LEU A 649 6.60 22.32 12.52
CA LEU A 649 5.29 22.92 12.77
C LEU A 649 4.77 22.61 14.18
N ILE A 650 5.06 21.41 14.69
CA ILE A 650 4.72 21.02 16.07
C ILE A 650 5.56 21.83 17.06
N MET A 651 6.85 22.04 16.81
CA MET A 651 7.67 22.94 17.64
C MET A 651 7.13 24.37 17.63
N ASP A 652 6.72 24.89 16.48
CA ASP A 652 6.09 26.21 16.35
C ASP A 652 4.81 26.33 17.18
N MET A 653 3.94 25.30 17.13
CA MET A 653 2.72 25.22 17.93
C MET A 653 3.01 25.18 19.44
N ILE A 654 3.96 24.34 19.89
CA ILE A 654 4.35 24.25 21.29
C ILE A 654 4.86 25.61 21.79
N ALA A 655 5.74 26.25 21.00
CA ALA A 655 6.29 27.55 21.33
C ALA A 655 5.22 28.67 21.30
N TYR A 656 4.20 28.57 20.45
CA TYR A 656 3.06 29.48 20.42
C TYR A 656 2.25 29.43 21.71
N TYR A 657 1.89 28.24 22.18
CA TYR A 657 1.15 28.09 23.43
C TYR A 657 2.03 28.32 24.67
N GLY A 658 3.35 28.17 24.54
CA GLY A 658 4.30 28.33 25.65
C GLY A 658 4.14 27.28 26.74
N LYS A 659 3.62 26.09 26.39
CA LYS A 659 3.35 24.98 27.32
C LYS A 659 3.69 23.61 26.69
N PRO A 660 3.96 22.58 27.50
CA PRO A 660 4.13 21.20 27.03
C PRO A 660 2.90 20.66 26.29
N LEU A 661 3.09 19.67 25.41
CA LEU A 661 1.99 19.12 24.57
C LEU A 661 0.84 18.55 25.39
N ARG A 662 1.13 17.90 26.53
CA ARG A 662 0.10 17.40 27.46
C ARG A 662 -0.84 18.48 27.97
N GLU A 663 -0.34 19.69 28.18
CA GLU A 663 -1.18 20.81 28.60
C GLU A 663 -1.99 21.36 27.43
N ILE A 664 -1.39 21.43 26.23
CA ILE A 664 -2.10 21.84 25.01
C ILE A 664 -3.26 20.86 24.72
N TRP A 665 -3.00 19.56 24.79
CA TRP A 665 -4.02 18.53 24.59
C TRP A 665 -5.11 18.62 25.66
N ARG A 666 -4.74 18.74 26.94
CA ARG A 666 -5.70 18.91 28.06
C ARG A 666 -6.58 20.15 27.85
N ASP A 667 -5.98 21.27 27.48
CA ASP A 667 -6.71 22.53 27.25
C ASP A 667 -7.66 22.38 26.04
N LEU A 668 -7.25 21.69 24.97
CA LEU A 668 -8.08 21.41 23.79
C LEU A 668 -9.29 20.54 24.13
N VAL A 669 -9.08 19.41 24.83
CA VAL A 669 -10.18 18.47 25.15
C VAL A 669 -11.10 18.98 26.26
N SER A 670 -10.72 20.07 26.95
CA SER A 670 -11.57 20.76 27.93
C SER A 670 -12.57 21.72 27.29
N LEU A 671 -12.52 21.93 25.97
CA LEU A 671 -13.51 22.72 25.26
C LEU A 671 -14.90 22.05 25.28
N PRO A 672 -16.01 22.81 25.35
CA PRO A 672 -17.36 22.23 25.50
C PRO A 672 -17.78 21.22 24.42
N GLU A 673 -17.31 21.42 23.20
CA GLU A 673 -17.59 20.58 22.03
C GLU A 673 -16.57 19.46 21.82
N ALA A 674 -15.51 19.43 22.64
CA ALA A 674 -14.43 18.48 22.54
C ALA A 674 -14.58 17.32 23.53
N TRP A 675 -13.78 16.28 23.33
CA TRP A 675 -13.68 15.14 24.24
C TRP A 675 -12.26 14.58 24.20
N GLU A 676 -11.87 13.92 25.29
CA GLU A 676 -10.66 13.14 25.30
C GLU A 676 -10.87 11.86 24.48
N SER A 677 -9.93 11.55 23.58
CA SER A 677 -9.98 10.35 22.75
C SER A 677 -8.97 9.33 23.23
N PHE A 678 -9.36 8.05 23.21
CA PHE A 678 -8.56 6.88 23.58
C PHE A 678 -8.56 5.84 22.45
N GLY A 679 -7.57 4.96 22.45
CA GLY A 679 -7.39 3.90 21.44
C GLY A 679 -6.21 4.16 20.52
N GLY A 680 -6.37 3.87 19.23
CA GLY A 680 -5.40 4.07 18.18
C GLY A 680 -5.39 2.91 17.19
N ARG A 681 -4.28 2.77 16.45
CA ARG A 681 -4.04 1.63 15.57
C ARG A 681 -3.30 0.52 16.33
N VAL A 682 -3.77 -0.71 16.19
CA VAL A 682 -3.09 -1.93 16.61
C VAL A 682 -2.98 -2.86 15.41
N ASP A 683 -1.76 -3.31 15.10
CA ASP A 683 -1.51 -4.31 14.07
C ASP A 683 -1.55 -5.70 14.71
N VAL A 684 -2.40 -6.59 14.19
CA VAL A 684 -2.63 -7.94 14.72
C VAL A 684 -2.20 -8.97 13.68
N ASP A 685 -1.28 -9.87 14.04
CA ASP A 685 -0.79 -10.96 13.19
C ASP A 685 -1.82 -12.07 13.02
N ALA A 686 -2.20 -12.35 11.78
CA ALA A 686 -3.03 -13.48 11.41
C ALA A 686 -2.75 -13.94 9.98
N SER A 687 -2.82 -15.25 9.78
CA SER A 687 -2.87 -15.87 8.45
C SER A 687 -3.99 -15.27 7.59
N ASP A 688 -3.85 -15.41 6.28
CA ASP A 688 -4.71 -14.73 5.31
C ASP A 688 -6.20 -15.01 5.48
N ARG A 689 -6.55 -16.27 5.79
CA ARG A 689 -7.94 -16.71 5.84
C ARG A 689 -8.70 -16.15 7.06
N PRO A 690 -8.22 -16.28 8.30
CA PRO A 690 -8.80 -15.60 9.46
C PRO A 690 -8.88 -14.08 9.27
N LYS A 691 -7.80 -13.46 8.77
CA LYS A 691 -7.71 -12.01 8.54
C LYS A 691 -8.83 -11.49 7.64
N GLU A 692 -9.06 -12.16 6.52
CA GLU A 692 -10.07 -11.80 5.54
C GLU A 692 -11.50 -12.13 5.99
N ARG A 693 -11.65 -13.27 6.69
CA ARG A 693 -12.93 -13.71 7.23
C ARG A 693 -13.43 -12.78 8.32
N LEU A 694 -12.55 -12.22 9.15
CA LEU A 694 -12.89 -11.24 10.18
C LEU A 694 -13.65 -10.05 9.59
N ILE A 695 -13.20 -9.51 8.45
CA ILE A 695 -13.86 -8.40 7.76
C ILE A 695 -15.26 -8.82 7.28
N SER A 696 -15.33 -9.98 6.61
CA SER A 696 -16.57 -10.49 6.04
C SER A 696 -17.61 -10.79 7.13
N TYR A 697 -17.17 -11.34 8.25
CA TYR A 697 -18.02 -11.64 9.41
C TYR A 697 -18.73 -10.38 9.92
N TYR A 698 -18.00 -9.28 10.16
CA TYR A 698 -18.63 -8.07 10.65
C TYR A 698 -19.57 -7.43 9.62
N LEU A 699 -19.23 -7.46 8.33
CA LEU A 699 -20.16 -6.99 7.29
C LEU A 699 -21.44 -7.82 7.22
N ASP A 700 -21.32 -9.14 7.37
CA ASP A 700 -22.47 -10.05 7.32
C ASP A 700 -23.31 -9.94 8.62
N LEU A 701 -22.69 -9.72 9.78
CA LEU A 701 -23.34 -9.52 11.08
C LEU A 701 -24.36 -8.36 11.05
N PHE A 702 -24.05 -7.28 10.34
CA PHE A 702 -24.92 -6.10 10.27
C PHE A 702 -25.86 -6.11 9.06
N LYS A 703 -25.86 -7.15 8.23
CA LYS A 703 -26.70 -7.20 7.03
C LYS A 703 -28.19 -7.28 7.42
N GLY A 704 -28.95 -6.25 7.04
CA GLY A 704 -30.39 -6.16 7.32
C GLY A 704 -30.74 -5.72 8.75
N VAL A 705 -29.74 -5.35 9.55
CA VAL A 705 -29.90 -4.92 10.95
C VAL A 705 -30.23 -3.42 11.02
N GLN A 706 -31.16 -3.02 11.89
CA GLN A 706 -31.50 -1.61 12.08
C GLN A 706 -30.49 -0.90 13.01
N PRO A 707 -30.24 0.42 12.83
CA PRO A 707 -29.37 1.17 13.72
C PRO A 707 -29.78 1.04 15.19
N GLY A 708 -28.81 0.72 16.06
CA GLY A 708 -28.98 0.55 17.50
C GLY A 708 -29.52 -0.80 17.96
N GLU A 709 -29.88 -1.71 17.05
CA GLU A 709 -30.38 -3.04 17.38
C GLU A 709 -29.29 -3.95 17.97
N ILE A 710 -28.07 -3.86 17.42
CA ILE A 710 -26.88 -4.53 17.95
C ILE A 710 -26.08 -3.54 18.79
N LYS A 711 -25.58 -4.04 19.91
CA LYS A 711 -24.62 -3.33 20.77
C LYS A 711 -23.25 -3.99 20.68
N MET A 712 -22.20 -3.20 20.79
CA MET A 712 -20.82 -3.64 20.86
C MET A 712 -20.11 -2.82 21.94
N GLY A 713 -19.44 -3.49 22.89
CA GLY A 713 -18.93 -2.83 24.09
C GLY A 713 -19.99 -2.12 24.94
N GLY A 714 -21.25 -2.60 24.91
CA GLY A 714 -22.39 -1.95 25.56
C GLY A 714 -23.00 -0.75 24.80
N TYR A 715 -22.34 -0.23 23.76
CA TYR A 715 -22.80 0.91 22.96
C TYR A 715 -23.59 0.49 21.71
N PRO A 716 -24.66 1.21 21.33
CA PRO A 716 -25.43 0.92 20.11
C PRO A 716 -24.60 1.15 18.85
N VAL A 717 -24.61 0.18 17.92
CA VAL A 717 -24.02 0.36 16.59
C VAL A 717 -24.97 1.18 15.73
N LEU A 718 -24.55 2.39 15.35
CA LEU A 718 -25.38 3.32 14.57
C LEU A 718 -25.12 3.22 13.07
N TYR A 719 -23.91 2.81 12.69
CA TYR A 719 -23.53 2.62 11.30
C TYR A 719 -22.54 1.47 11.18
N ALA A 720 -22.70 0.66 10.13
CA ALA A 720 -21.66 -0.27 9.70
C ALA A 720 -21.65 -0.41 8.18
N GLY A 721 -20.45 -0.41 7.61
CA GLY A 721 -20.24 -0.60 6.18
C GLY A 721 -18.79 -0.94 5.86
N GLY A 722 -18.51 -1.23 4.60
CA GLY A 722 -17.14 -1.51 4.17
C GLY A 722 -17.06 -2.30 2.87
N THR A 723 -15.86 -2.75 2.54
CA THR A 723 -15.57 -3.55 1.36
C THR A 723 -15.20 -4.95 1.83
N ARG A 724 -15.93 -5.97 1.36
CA ARG A 724 -15.70 -7.37 1.72
C ARG A 724 -14.21 -7.71 1.54
N TYR A 725 -13.63 -8.48 2.48
CA TYR A 725 -12.21 -8.87 2.52
C TYR A 725 -11.19 -7.77 2.84
N ASP A 726 -11.52 -6.49 2.61
CA ASP A 726 -10.56 -5.39 2.74
C ASP A 726 -10.81 -4.55 4.00
N LEU A 727 -12.03 -4.05 4.18
CA LEU A 727 -12.36 -3.03 5.19
C LEU A 727 -13.74 -3.25 5.79
N VAL A 728 -13.84 -3.09 7.11
CA VAL A 728 -15.11 -2.82 7.79
C VAL A 728 -14.96 -1.61 8.70
N GLU A 729 -15.99 -0.76 8.72
CA GLU A 729 -16.10 0.42 9.57
C GLU A 729 -17.39 0.35 10.38
N ILE A 730 -17.30 0.58 11.68
CA ILE A 730 -18.39 0.47 12.64
C ILE A 730 -18.35 1.72 13.51
N PHE A 731 -19.42 2.51 13.50
CA PHE A 731 -19.59 3.65 14.40
C PHE A 731 -20.57 3.31 15.51
N LEU A 732 -20.17 3.59 16.74
CA LEU A 732 -20.97 3.38 17.94
C LEU A 732 -21.45 4.72 18.49
N GLY A 733 -22.74 4.80 18.81
CA GLY A 733 -23.34 5.96 19.43
C GLY A 733 -23.01 6.03 20.91
N ASP A 734 -22.64 7.21 21.41
CA ASP A 734 -22.58 7.48 22.85
C ASP A 734 -24.00 7.58 23.47
N GLU A 735 -24.09 7.96 24.75
CA GLU A 735 -25.38 8.13 25.47
C GLU A 735 -26.31 9.18 24.82
N GLU A 736 -25.74 10.11 24.07
CA GLU A 736 -26.45 11.17 23.34
C GLU A 736 -26.72 10.78 21.87
N GLY A 737 -26.31 9.58 21.46
CA GLY A 737 -26.42 9.08 20.08
C GLY A 737 -25.41 9.72 19.12
N GLN A 738 -24.36 10.36 19.62
CA GLN A 738 -23.30 10.94 18.80
C GLN A 738 -22.24 9.88 18.44
N MET A 739 -21.72 9.94 17.21
CA MET A 739 -20.68 9.03 16.71
C MET A 739 -19.28 9.45 17.21
N ARG A 740 -19.06 9.44 18.53
CA ARG A 740 -17.76 9.72 19.14
C ARG A 740 -16.86 8.48 19.25
N ASN A 741 -17.39 7.31 18.93
CA ASN A 741 -16.71 6.03 19.04
C ASN A 741 -16.73 5.30 17.69
N PHE A 742 -15.59 4.79 17.25
CA PHE A 742 -15.53 3.90 16.10
C PHE A 742 -14.58 2.71 16.31
N LEU A 743 -14.91 1.62 15.62
CA LEU A 743 -14.05 0.49 15.37
C LEU A 743 -13.90 0.33 13.86
N ARG A 744 -12.67 0.20 13.38
CA ARG A 744 -12.40 -0.16 11.98
C ARG A 744 -11.40 -1.27 11.91
N ILE A 745 -11.56 -2.15 10.94
CA ILE A 745 -10.64 -3.27 10.71
C ILE A 745 -10.30 -3.28 9.24
N ARG A 746 -9.01 -3.32 8.92
CA ARG A 746 -8.52 -3.42 7.55
C ARG A 746 -7.57 -4.60 7.40
N ALA A 747 -7.74 -5.41 6.37
CA ALA A 747 -6.77 -6.45 6.03
C ALA A 747 -5.57 -5.84 5.29
N SER A 748 -4.33 -6.16 5.71
CA SER A 748 -3.16 -5.80 4.92
C SER A 748 -3.07 -6.68 3.68
N GLY A 749 -2.84 -6.07 2.52
CA GLY A 749 -2.67 -6.79 1.26
C GLY A 749 -1.27 -7.40 1.11
N THR A 750 -0.26 -6.87 1.78
CA THR A 750 1.16 -7.25 1.65
C THR A 750 1.69 -8.02 2.85
N GLU A 751 0.97 -8.00 3.97
CA GLU A 751 1.41 -8.60 5.23
C GLU A 751 0.28 -9.48 5.81
N PRO A 752 0.61 -10.54 6.56
CA PRO A 752 -0.37 -11.37 7.25
C PRO A 752 -0.89 -10.67 8.52
N ILE A 753 -1.52 -9.50 8.37
CA ILE A 753 -2.00 -8.70 9.51
C ILE A 753 -3.35 -8.04 9.26
N ASN A 754 -4.18 -7.92 10.29
CA ASN A 754 -5.24 -6.92 10.36
C ASN A 754 -4.73 -5.65 11.04
N ARG A 755 -5.11 -4.49 10.52
CA ARG A 755 -4.98 -3.21 11.21
C ARG A 755 -6.31 -2.88 11.87
N VAL A 756 -6.33 -2.85 13.20
CA VAL A 756 -7.50 -2.55 14.02
C VAL A 756 -7.36 -1.11 14.51
N TYR A 757 -8.35 -0.27 14.20
CA TYR A 757 -8.38 1.14 14.57
C TYR A 757 -9.53 1.39 15.52
N THR A 758 -9.22 2.03 16.65
CA THR A 758 -10.22 2.46 17.63
C THR A 758 -9.99 3.93 17.95
N GLU A 759 -11.05 4.73 17.95
CA GLU A 759 -11.06 6.04 18.61
C GLU A 759 -12.35 6.11 19.41
N THR A 760 -12.23 6.38 20.71
CA THR A 760 -13.34 6.30 21.66
C THR A 760 -13.26 7.43 22.67
N ALA A 761 -14.41 7.95 23.08
CA ALA A 761 -14.51 8.92 24.18
C ALA A 761 -14.49 8.25 25.57
N ASP A 762 -14.57 6.91 25.61
CA ASP A 762 -14.52 6.10 26.83
C ASP A 762 -13.14 5.40 26.93
N PRO A 763 -12.38 5.62 28.03
CA PRO A 763 -11.04 5.05 28.20
C PRO A 763 -10.97 3.52 28.30
N GLU A 764 -12.08 2.84 28.58
CA GLU A 764 -12.15 1.38 28.68
C GLU A 764 -12.72 0.74 27.40
N LEU A 765 -13.60 1.44 26.67
CA LEU A 765 -14.25 0.90 25.48
C LEU A 765 -13.26 0.46 24.40
N TRP A 766 -12.19 1.20 24.12
CA TRP A 766 -11.25 0.81 23.07
C TRP A 766 -10.56 -0.54 23.37
N LYS A 767 -10.31 -0.85 24.66
CA LYS A 767 -9.74 -2.15 25.07
C LYS A 767 -10.74 -3.26 24.85
N GLU A 768 -12.00 -3.04 25.27
CA GLU A 768 -13.08 -3.99 25.08
C GLU A 768 -13.33 -4.27 23.59
N LEU A 769 -13.32 -3.24 22.74
CA LEU A 769 -13.43 -3.40 21.28
C LEU A 769 -12.29 -4.24 20.71
N LEU A 770 -11.05 -3.99 21.15
CA LEU A 770 -9.89 -4.79 20.74
C LEU A 770 -10.04 -6.25 21.19
N GLU A 771 -10.45 -6.50 22.43
CA GLU A 771 -10.69 -7.85 22.95
C GLU A 771 -11.78 -8.60 22.15
N ILE A 772 -12.89 -7.93 21.80
CA ILE A 772 -13.95 -8.52 20.96
C ILE A 772 -13.39 -8.92 19.59
N VAL A 773 -12.56 -8.06 18.98
CA VAL A 773 -11.93 -8.35 17.69
C VAL A 773 -10.96 -9.52 17.78
N LEU A 774 -10.09 -9.52 18.79
CA LEU A 774 -9.09 -10.58 19.00
C LEU A 774 -9.75 -11.92 19.29
N ALA A 775 -10.80 -11.96 20.12
CA ALA A 775 -11.54 -13.18 20.42
C ALA A 775 -12.17 -13.78 19.14
N LYS A 776 -12.76 -12.93 18.29
CA LYS A 776 -13.34 -13.39 17.02
C LYS A 776 -12.27 -13.88 16.04
N LEU A 777 -11.11 -13.23 16.02
CA LEU A 777 -9.99 -13.64 15.18
C LEU A 777 -9.43 -15.01 15.63
N ASP A 778 -9.28 -15.20 16.94
CA ASP A 778 -8.85 -16.48 17.53
C ASP A 778 -9.82 -17.63 17.16
N GLU A 779 -11.13 -17.39 17.16
CA GLU A 779 -12.11 -18.38 16.68
C GLU A 779 -11.82 -18.81 15.23
N PHE A 780 -11.62 -17.86 14.31
CA PHE A 780 -11.33 -18.18 12.91
C PHE A 780 -9.95 -18.82 12.71
N THR A 781 -8.96 -18.44 13.52
CA THR A 781 -7.66 -19.10 13.56
C THR A 781 -7.79 -20.56 14.00
N ILE A 782 -8.60 -20.83 15.03
CA ILE A 782 -8.84 -22.21 15.52
C ILE A 782 -9.49 -23.05 14.42
N GLU A 783 -10.47 -22.52 13.71
CA GLU A 783 -11.09 -23.21 12.58
C GLU A 783 -10.05 -23.53 11.48
N GLU A 784 -9.15 -22.61 11.16
CA GLU A 784 -8.08 -22.87 10.19
C GLU A 784 -7.07 -23.93 10.70
N ILE A 785 -6.75 -23.93 11.99
CA ILE A 785 -5.91 -24.96 12.63
C ILE A 785 -6.55 -26.34 12.52
N GLU A 786 -7.87 -26.44 12.77
CA GLU A 786 -8.60 -27.70 12.67
C GLU A 786 -8.57 -28.27 11.24
N GLU A 787 -8.51 -27.40 10.23
CA GLU A 787 -8.42 -27.77 8.81
C GLU A 787 -6.97 -28.04 8.31
N ALA A 788 -5.95 -27.84 9.13
CA ALA A 788 -4.56 -28.11 8.72
C ALA A 788 -4.39 -29.60 8.36
N TYR A 789 -4.08 -29.92 7.10
CA TYR A 789 -4.03 -31.30 6.61
C TYR A 789 -2.62 -31.94 6.72
N ARG A 790 -1.58 -31.12 6.92
CA ARG A 790 -0.20 -31.54 7.16
C ARG A 790 0.48 -30.65 8.21
N ILE A 791 1.52 -31.17 8.87
CA ILE A 791 2.20 -30.45 9.97
C ILE A 791 2.89 -29.16 9.51
N GLN A 792 3.36 -29.13 8.26
CA GLN A 792 3.93 -27.97 7.59
C GLN A 792 2.89 -26.86 7.45
N ARG A 793 1.66 -27.20 7.04
CA ARG A 793 0.55 -26.24 6.95
C ARG A 793 0.18 -25.69 8.32
N LEU A 794 0.19 -26.53 9.36
CA LEU A 794 0.01 -26.08 10.74
C LEU A 794 1.12 -25.09 11.14
N ALA A 795 2.38 -25.38 10.83
CA ALA A 795 3.50 -24.48 11.10
C ALA A 795 3.37 -23.14 10.33
N ASP A 796 2.91 -23.16 9.08
CA ASP A 796 2.65 -21.95 8.28
C ASP A 796 1.56 -21.06 8.93
N ILE A 797 0.49 -21.66 9.45
CA ILE A 797 -0.58 -20.95 10.18
C ILE A 797 -0.01 -20.30 11.46
N LEU A 798 0.72 -21.07 12.27
CA LEU A 798 1.26 -20.59 13.54
C LEU A 798 2.35 -19.53 13.36
N ALA A 799 3.20 -19.66 12.34
CA ALA A 799 4.25 -18.67 12.04
C ALA A 799 3.67 -17.28 11.66
N ALA A 800 2.45 -17.26 11.11
CA ALA A 800 1.75 -16.04 10.71
C ALA A 800 0.77 -15.51 11.76
N THR A 801 0.58 -16.19 12.89
CA THR A 801 -0.52 -15.89 13.81
C THR A 801 -0.04 -15.65 15.23
N ARG A 802 -0.39 -14.47 15.77
CA ARG A 802 -0.21 -14.13 17.18
C ARG A 802 -1.58 -14.14 17.86
N PRO A 803 -1.91 -15.16 18.65
CA PRO A 803 -3.19 -15.26 19.35
C PRO A 803 -3.48 -14.06 20.25
N GLY A 804 -4.76 -13.69 20.35
CA GLY A 804 -5.25 -12.85 21.44
C GLY A 804 -5.19 -13.61 22.77
N ASN A 805 -5.59 -14.88 22.75
CA ASN A 805 -5.54 -15.81 23.86
C ASN A 805 -4.71 -17.07 23.52
N TRP A 806 -3.45 -17.05 23.94
CA TRP A 806 -2.49 -18.12 23.70
C TRP A 806 -2.93 -19.47 24.24
N ASP A 807 -3.54 -19.53 25.43
CA ASP A 807 -3.95 -20.79 26.04
C ASP A 807 -5.06 -21.46 25.22
N THR A 808 -6.06 -20.71 24.81
CA THR A 808 -7.19 -21.22 24.01
C THR A 808 -6.70 -21.77 22.67
N VAL A 809 -5.88 -21.01 21.95
CA VAL A 809 -5.36 -21.46 20.64
C VAL A 809 -4.37 -22.63 20.82
N LEU A 810 -3.54 -22.63 21.87
CA LEU A 810 -2.65 -23.76 22.18
C LEU A 810 -3.42 -25.06 22.45
N GLN A 811 -4.58 -25.01 23.11
CA GLN A 811 -5.43 -26.19 23.29
C GLN A 811 -5.96 -26.72 21.95
N ALA A 812 -6.34 -25.83 21.02
CA ALA A 812 -6.72 -26.23 19.66
C ALA A 812 -5.56 -26.89 18.91
N VAL A 813 -4.33 -26.33 19.01
CA VAL A 813 -3.12 -26.94 18.45
C VAL A 813 -2.89 -28.34 19.04
N LYS A 814 -2.95 -28.50 20.36
CA LYS A 814 -2.79 -29.81 21.02
C LYS A 814 -3.85 -30.83 20.59
N LYS A 815 -5.10 -30.39 20.48
CA LYS A 815 -6.21 -31.21 19.96
C LYS A 815 -5.94 -31.65 18.53
N LYS A 816 -5.46 -30.75 17.67
CA LYS A 816 -5.13 -31.05 16.27
C LYS A 816 -3.97 -32.05 16.17
N LEU A 817 -2.88 -31.83 16.91
CA LEU A 817 -1.75 -32.76 16.96
C LEU A 817 -2.21 -34.17 17.37
N ALA A 818 -3.04 -34.27 18.40
CA ALA A 818 -3.58 -35.55 18.86
C ALA A 818 -4.50 -36.23 17.83
N ALA A 819 -5.33 -35.45 17.13
CA ALA A 819 -6.25 -35.97 16.11
C ALA A 819 -5.51 -36.55 14.90
N GLU A 820 -4.42 -35.93 14.46
CA GLU A 820 -3.62 -36.35 13.30
C GLU A 820 -2.48 -37.31 13.65
N GLY A 821 -2.25 -37.58 14.93
CA GLY A 821 -1.11 -38.39 15.40
C GLY A 821 0.25 -37.68 15.25
N TRP A 822 0.27 -36.36 15.10
CA TRP A 822 1.50 -35.57 15.08
C TRP A 822 2.03 -35.33 16.51
N THR A 823 3.34 -35.11 16.63
CA THR A 823 3.97 -34.84 17.93
C THR A 823 4.31 -33.36 18.08
N SER A 824 4.31 -32.87 19.32
CA SER A 824 4.80 -31.51 19.61
C SER A 824 6.27 -31.32 19.24
N GLU A 825 7.09 -32.38 19.29
CA GLU A 825 8.49 -32.31 18.85
C GLU A 825 8.59 -32.10 17.34
N ALA A 826 7.83 -32.86 16.55
CA ALA A 826 7.77 -32.68 15.11
C ALA A 826 7.33 -31.25 14.73
N LEU A 827 6.30 -30.72 15.40
CA LEU A 827 5.84 -29.35 15.15
C LEU A 827 6.93 -28.31 15.48
N LYS A 828 7.68 -28.50 16.57
CA LYS A 828 8.81 -27.62 16.92
C LYS A 828 9.92 -27.68 15.88
N GLU A 829 10.25 -28.86 15.37
CA GLU A 829 11.23 -29.01 14.29
C GLU A 829 10.77 -28.30 13.01
N THR A 830 9.51 -28.47 12.62
CA THR A 830 8.90 -27.78 11.47
C THR A 830 8.90 -26.25 11.65
N LEU A 831 8.57 -25.74 12.84
CA LEU A 831 8.64 -24.31 13.15
C LEU A 831 10.07 -23.76 13.09
N LYS A 832 11.07 -24.52 13.56
CA LYS A 832 12.49 -24.15 13.44
C LYS A 832 12.96 -24.10 11.99
N ILE A 833 12.43 -24.96 11.12
CA ILE A 833 12.68 -24.88 9.68
C ILE A 833 12.09 -23.57 9.13
N LYS A 834 10.79 -23.30 9.40
CA LYS A 834 10.09 -22.11 8.89
C LYS A 834 10.77 -20.81 9.34
N TYR A 835 11.33 -20.79 10.56
CA TYR A 835 12.10 -19.66 11.11
C TYR A 835 13.18 -19.13 10.16
N GLY A 836 13.83 -20.01 9.37
CA GLY A 836 14.90 -19.63 8.45
C GLY A 836 14.45 -18.70 7.31
N TYR A 837 13.19 -18.80 6.87
CA TYR A 837 12.72 -18.22 5.60
C TYR A 837 11.67 -17.11 5.79
N VAL A 838 11.08 -16.98 6.98
CA VAL A 838 10.12 -15.91 7.31
C VAL A 838 10.78 -14.62 7.74
N GLU A 839 10.00 -13.54 7.74
CA GLU A 839 10.43 -12.21 8.18
C GLU A 839 10.75 -12.16 9.68
N ASN A 840 11.59 -11.22 10.10
CA ASN A 840 11.99 -11.06 11.52
C ASN A 840 10.80 -10.95 12.48
N ARG A 841 9.72 -10.30 12.05
CA ARG A 841 8.47 -10.23 12.83
C ARG A 841 7.89 -11.62 13.10
N ASN A 842 7.75 -12.44 12.06
CA ASN A 842 7.23 -13.81 12.19
C ASN A 842 8.18 -14.73 12.97
N ARG A 843 9.49 -14.48 12.93
CA ARG A 843 10.47 -15.20 13.77
C ARG A 843 10.15 -15.07 15.26
N ARG A 844 9.76 -13.89 15.72
CA ARG A 844 9.35 -13.68 17.13
C ARG A 844 8.06 -14.42 17.49
N VAL A 845 7.11 -14.47 16.56
CA VAL A 845 5.88 -15.25 16.72
C VAL A 845 6.22 -16.74 16.86
N ILE A 846 7.14 -17.24 16.02
CA ILE A 846 7.64 -18.62 16.11
C ILE A 846 8.34 -18.87 17.46
N GLU A 847 9.18 -17.97 17.94
CA GLU A 847 9.85 -18.11 19.25
C GLU A 847 8.86 -18.25 20.41
N GLN A 848 7.77 -17.49 20.39
CA GLN A 848 6.69 -17.59 21.38
C GLN A 848 6.00 -18.95 21.31
N TRP A 849 5.69 -19.44 20.11
CA TRP A 849 5.15 -20.80 19.92
C TRP A 849 6.11 -21.90 20.41
N LEU A 850 7.40 -21.78 20.09
CA LEU A 850 8.42 -22.74 20.53
C LEU A 850 8.51 -22.80 22.06
N ALA A 851 8.40 -21.66 22.75
CA ALA A 851 8.38 -21.60 24.20
C ALA A 851 7.14 -22.27 24.81
N LEU A 852 5.97 -22.15 24.18
CA LEU A 852 4.72 -22.77 24.64
C LEU A 852 4.62 -24.27 24.35
N LEU A 853 5.34 -24.75 23.33
CA LEU A 853 5.39 -26.16 22.93
C LEU A 853 6.54 -26.94 23.62
N ALA A 854 7.40 -26.25 24.36
CA ALA A 854 8.44 -26.84 25.21
C ALA A 854 7.81 -27.47 26.45
#